data_AF-A0A350AVC3-F1
#
_entry.id   AF-A0A350AVC3-F1
#
_cell.length_a   1.000
_cell.length_b   1.000
_cell.length_c   1.000
_cell.angle_alpha   90.00
_cell.angle_beta   90.00
_cell.angle_gamma   90.00
#
_symmetry.space_group_name_H-M   'P 1'
#
loop_
_entity.id
_entity.type
_entity.pdbx_description
1 polymer ?
#
loop_
_entity_poly.entity_id
_entity_poly.type
_entity_poly.pdbx_seq_one_letter_code
_entity_poly.pdbx_strand_id
1 'polypeptide(L)'
;MKFSASTPRCIESSRQGFAVVIALSLMAFVLLLLLSITTLVQVETQGSSIQMDQLEAEQAALLSLNVAIGKLQETAGLDQRVTAPAEAVDGVNGARQVTGVWRSWEGRDHKASGFPIAPDYGSKLSTGDQEIDVGSSGAGRFLSWLVSTAYDDSITPVGSLSANSPPNINEVAGRTVPLLGKASVGVDDAAYARENEVHLEPTTLADGSLSYAWWVSGENTKSLLRDSPAATGVLDWTERLSSSTRPEVNVFDISNPSDLDKASTRTNLNLVSNRAANALSVAQEYFHDLTTYSRGLLTNTATGGWRRDLSLLSEQWTDVSASDFSPLNGLPLFTLEPGVQTEARKGGEDPADAGALIYPWAIESSFDTSSVAGANSSKGAASVSWNSIVNFANQYKDIVSGSANGIVVMPGTTNGIDEDVFRRDEIPRQLVLARVHWIFSFFSKEDENDPSKLIPYLKASPVLTFWNPYNVAIERATDNRLIQGNLGTLLPYRFKFSVGGSALSTDFKPLTDFFVGGGRKELWFVVNDDGNRIWKPGESRIYSIRDRGADRLASGKSAQFELGYRTTRGFEWPLTTTGYGRSGDPSTSLSFTVETDRNTEVAFEMKNTNQNTYLRSLSDIDPTILSDYWDDLTITNTNQTLSSVENSPEPFLVAIMQLRTPSDRSTDSMGYAQAKPIISFASNRTTDGAALQNPEAFPLDWVFETPSNSGDVDMLPQFGDANSSLIGTSFRAADGLTRLIVAELPTKPLRSIGELQHFDINANNPRPPYTANPIGNSLASYLVRPNAVAINGAAADSVEVSLD
;
A
#
# COMPACT_ATOMS: atom_id res chain seq x y z
N MET A 1 114.00 48.16 -99.96
CA MET A 1 114.32 47.76 -98.57
C MET A 1 113.39 46.62 -98.18
N LYS A 2 113.93 45.48 -97.74
CA LYS A 2 113.18 44.31 -97.26
C LYS A 2 112.50 44.63 -95.93
N PHE A 3 111.22 44.30 -95.76
CA PHE A 3 110.65 43.93 -94.45
C PHE A 3 109.52 42.90 -94.63
N SER A 4 109.58 41.87 -93.79
CA SER A 4 108.71 40.70 -93.70
C SER A 4 107.40 41.02 -92.99
N ALA A 5 106.29 40.45 -93.44
CA ALA A 5 104.99 40.50 -92.77
C ALA A 5 104.55 39.09 -92.36
N SER A 6 104.36 38.89 -91.05
CA SER A 6 103.88 37.67 -90.40
C SER A 6 102.43 37.84 -89.93
N THR A 7 101.60 36.83 -90.19
CA THR A 7 100.20 36.69 -89.76
C THR A 7 100.07 36.42 -88.25
N PRO A 8 99.08 37.01 -87.53
CA PRO A 8 98.82 36.70 -86.12
C PRO A 8 97.69 35.67 -85.92
N ARG A 9 97.85 34.84 -84.88
CA ARG A 9 96.93 33.79 -84.39
C ARG A 9 95.87 34.33 -83.40
N CYS A 10 94.72 33.67 -83.39
CA CYS A 10 93.59 33.83 -82.47
C CYS A 10 93.88 33.23 -81.07
N ILE A 11 93.36 33.85 -80.01
CA ILE A 11 93.25 33.28 -78.65
C ILE A 11 91.84 33.60 -78.13
N GLU A 12 91.00 32.57 -77.94
CA GLU A 12 89.69 32.65 -77.31
C GLU A 12 89.81 32.53 -75.77
N SER A 13 89.04 33.35 -75.03
CA SER A 13 88.89 33.26 -73.57
C SER A 13 87.60 32.51 -73.20
N SER A 14 87.70 31.40 -72.47
CA SER A 14 86.54 30.63 -72.01
C SER A 14 85.89 31.25 -70.77
N ARG A 15 84.64 31.71 -70.88
CA ARG A 15 83.71 31.95 -69.76
C ARG A 15 82.95 30.66 -69.45
N GLN A 16 83.34 29.88 -68.42
CA GLN A 16 82.69 28.59 -68.08
C GLN A 16 82.02 28.50 -66.68
N GLY A 17 81.98 29.58 -65.87
CA GLY A 17 81.38 29.53 -64.52
C GLY A 17 79.92 30.01 -64.40
N PHE A 18 79.51 31.04 -65.13
CA PHE A 18 78.23 31.75 -64.90
C PHE A 18 77.00 31.01 -65.44
N ALA A 19 77.14 30.29 -66.56
CA ALA A 19 76.05 29.49 -67.14
C ALA A 19 75.65 28.31 -66.24
N VAL A 20 76.61 27.73 -65.51
CA VAL A 20 76.37 26.61 -64.59
C VAL A 20 75.63 27.06 -63.33
N VAL A 21 75.92 28.26 -62.81
CA VAL A 21 75.20 28.82 -61.64
C VAL A 21 73.75 29.16 -61.99
N ILE A 22 73.48 29.76 -63.15
CA ILE A 22 72.11 30.02 -63.61
C ILE A 22 71.36 28.70 -63.83
N ALA A 23 71.98 27.71 -64.47
CA ALA A 23 71.35 26.40 -64.69
C ALA A 23 71.05 25.67 -63.37
N LEU A 24 71.97 25.70 -62.38
CA LEU A 24 71.74 25.13 -61.06
C LEU A 24 70.65 25.88 -60.27
N SER A 25 70.62 27.22 -60.32
CA SER A 25 69.57 28.00 -59.65
C SER A 25 68.19 27.77 -60.28
N LEU A 26 68.13 27.59 -61.61
CA LEU A 26 66.90 27.37 -62.35
C LEU A 26 66.40 25.94 -62.14
N MET A 27 67.30 24.94 -62.12
CA MET A 27 66.96 23.58 -61.71
C MET A 27 66.50 23.52 -60.25
N ALA A 28 67.19 24.19 -59.32
CA ALA A 28 66.81 24.24 -57.92
C ALA A 28 65.45 24.93 -57.71
N PHE A 29 65.19 26.02 -58.43
CA PHE A 29 63.89 26.71 -58.41
C PHE A 29 62.76 25.85 -58.96
N VAL A 30 62.98 25.18 -60.11
CA VAL A 30 62.00 24.26 -60.70
C VAL A 30 61.75 23.06 -59.76
N LEU A 31 62.79 22.54 -59.11
CA LEU A 31 62.66 21.42 -58.17
C LEU A 31 61.88 21.83 -56.92
N LEU A 32 62.14 23.02 -56.36
CA LEU A 32 61.35 23.58 -55.25
C LEU A 32 59.89 23.85 -55.64
N LEU A 33 59.66 24.36 -56.85
CA LEU A 33 58.31 24.61 -57.37
C LEU A 33 57.52 23.29 -57.52
N LEU A 34 58.14 22.27 -58.12
CA LEU A 34 57.55 20.94 -58.26
C LEU A 34 57.27 20.32 -56.90
N LEU A 35 58.21 20.42 -55.95
CA LEU A 35 58.03 19.91 -54.60
C LEU A 35 56.85 20.61 -53.91
N SER A 36 56.77 21.94 -53.98
CA SER A 36 55.68 22.73 -53.36
C SER A 36 54.31 22.39 -53.93
N ILE A 37 54.20 22.23 -55.26
CA ILE A 37 52.92 21.87 -55.91
C ILE A 37 52.55 20.43 -55.54
N THR A 38 53.52 19.51 -55.51
CA THR A 38 53.27 18.10 -55.16
C THR A 38 52.82 17.98 -53.70
N THR A 39 53.44 18.71 -52.77
CA THR A 39 53.01 18.71 -51.36
C THR A 39 51.62 19.31 -51.19
N LEU A 40 51.29 20.38 -51.93
CA LEU A 40 49.96 20.98 -51.86
C LEU A 40 48.90 20.01 -52.38
N VAL A 41 49.13 19.39 -53.54
CA VAL A 41 48.20 18.38 -54.11
C VAL A 41 48.04 17.19 -53.16
N GLN A 42 49.12 16.74 -52.50
CA GLN A 42 49.03 15.64 -51.54
C GLN A 42 48.20 16.01 -50.31
N VAL A 43 48.38 17.22 -49.76
CA VAL A 43 47.57 17.72 -48.64
C VAL A 43 46.11 17.91 -49.04
N GLU A 44 45.82 18.46 -50.22
CA GLU A 44 44.44 18.62 -50.74
C GLU A 44 43.76 17.27 -51.00
N THR A 45 44.50 16.30 -51.53
CA THR A 45 43.99 14.94 -51.77
C THR A 45 43.70 14.24 -50.44
N GLN A 46 44.61 14.36 -49.47
CA GLN A 46 44.43 13.79 -48.14
C GLN A 46 43.27 14.48 -47.39
N GLY A 47 43.15 15.81 -47.51
CA GLY A 47 42.04 16.58 -46.96
C GLY A 47 40.69 16.18 -47.56
N SER A 48 40.64 15.99 -48.88
CA SER A 48 39.43 15.52 -49.58
C SER A 48 39.06 14.09 -49.18
N SER A 49 40.04 13.20 -49.01
CA SER A 49 39.82 11.83 -48.52
C SER A 49 39.25 11.84 -47.12
N ILE A 50 39.86 12.60 -46.19
CA ILE A 50 39.37 12.72 -44.81
C ILE A 50 37.94 13.27 -44.78
N GLN A 51 37.65 14.27 -45.62
CA GLN A 51 36.33 14.86 -45.68
C GLN A 51 35.29 13.87 -46.24
N MET A 52 35.66 13.06 -47.23
CA MET A 52 34.80 11.98 -47.73
C MET A 52 34.55 10.91 -46.66
N ASP A 53 35.61 10.43 -46.01
CA ASP A 53 35.53 9.43 -44.94
C ASP A 53 34.65 9.93 -43.77
N GLN A 54 34.79 11.22 -43.41
CA GLN A 54 33.95 11.85 -42.40
C GLN A 54 32.49 11.94 -42.83
N LEU A 55 32.22 12.34 -44.07
CA LEU A 55 30.85 12.38 -44.60
C LEU A 55 30.22 10.99 -44.62
N GLU A 56 30.95 9.96 -45.03
CA GLU A 56 30.49 8.57 -44.99
C GLU A 56 30.18 8.11 -43.56
N ALA A 57 31.06 8.42 -42.60
CA ALA A 57 30.83 8.13 -41.19
C ALA A 57 29.59 8.86 -40.62
N GLU A 58 29.37 10.12 -41.01
CA GLU A 58 28.19 10.90 -40.62
C GLU A 58 26.91 10.33 -41.23
N GLN A 59 26.92 9.92 -42.50
CA GLN A 59 25.77 9.24 -43.12
C GLN A 59 25.50 7.88 -42.48
N ALA A 60 26.55 7.12 -42.13
CA ALA A 60 26.42 5.85 -41.42
C ALA A 60 25.80 6.03 -40.03
N ALA A 61 26.26 7.04 -39.29
CA ALA A 61 25.71 7.36 -37.98
C ALA A 61 24.25 7.80 -38.07
N LEU A 62 23.90 8.62 -39.07
CA LEU A 62 22.51 9.05 -39.29
C LEU A 62 21.61 7.87 -39.65
N LEU A 63 22.06 6.97 -40.52
CA LEU A 63 21.35 5.72 -40.83
C LEU A 63 21.18 4.87 -39.57
N SER A 64 22.25 4.68 -38.80
CA SER A 64 22.23 3.90 -37.56
C SER A 64 21.23 4.46 -36.55
N LEU A 65 21.14 5.80 -36.44
CA LEU A 65 20.23 6.48 -35.53
C LEU A 65 18.77 6.25 -35.96
N ASN A 66 18.49 6.38 -37.26
CA ASN A 66 17.14 6.14 -37.80
C ASN A 66 16.73 4.68 -37.64
N VAL A 67 17.65 3.72 -37.87
CA VAL A 67 17.41 2.29 -37.63
C VAL A 67 17.19 2.02 -36.15
N ALA A 68 18.01 2.59 -35.26
CA ALA A 68 17.87 2.43 -33.81
C ALA A 68 16.54 2.98 -33.31
N ILE A 69 16.12 4.17 -33.77
CA ILE A 69 14.81 4.75 -33.43
C ILE A 69 13.69 3.85 -33.95
N GLY A 70 13.77 3.37 -35.20
CA GLY A 70 12.79 2.46 -35.77
C GLY A 70 12.66 1.17 -34.97
N LYS A 71 13.78 0.53 -34.60
CA LYS A 71 13.79 -0.69 -33.78
C LYS A 71 13.32 -0.45 -32.35
N LEU A 72 13.66 0.69 -31.76
CA LEU A 72 13.15 1.08 -30.45
C LEU A 72 11.63 1.29 -30.48
N GLN A 73 11.10 1.96 -31.51
CA GLN A 73 9.65 2.16 -31.66
C GLN A 73 8.91 0.84 -31.94
N GLU A 74 9.47 -0.02 -32.78
CA GLU A 74 8.91 -1.35 -33.09
C GLU A 74 8.82 -2.24 -31.83
N THR A 75 9.87 -2.26 -31.00
CA THR A 75 9.95 -3.17 -29.85
C THR A 75 9.38 -2.58 -28.56
N ALA A 76 9.65 -1.31 -28.26
CA ALA A 76 9.32 -0.64 -27.01
C ALA A 76 8.23 0.43 -27.14
N GLY A 77 7.65 0.65 -28.33
CA GLY A 77 6.70 1.73 -28.57
C GLY A 77 5.33 1.56 -27.92
N LEU A 78 4.96 0.33 -27.55
CA LEU A 78 3.69 0.06 -26.87
C LEU A 78 3.77 0.38 -25.39
N ASP A 79 2.70 0.93 -24.82
CA ASP A 79 2.63 1.33 -23.40
C ASP A 79 2.90 0.17 -22.42
N GLN A 80 2.72 -1.06 -22.86
CA GLN A 80 2.92 -2.30 -22.11
C GLN A 80 4.32 -2.91 -22.27
N ARG A 81 5.30 -2.09 -22.67
CA ARG A 81 6.69 -2.51 -22.82
C ARG A 81 7.50 -1.95 -21.66
N VAL A 82 8.36 -2.80 -21.12
CA VAL A 82 9.28 -2.42 -20.04
C VAL A 82 10.70 -2.68 -20.51
N THR A 83 11.55 -1.67 -20.36
CA THR A 83 12.98 -1.81 -20.61
C THR A 83 13.71 -2.05 -19.30
N ALA A 84 14.67 -2.97 -19.32
CA ALA A 84 15.53 -3.26 -18.18
C ALA A 84 16.96 -3.58 -18.64
N PRO A 85 17.97 -3.27 -17.83
CA PRO A 85 19.31 -3.75 -18.09
C PRO A 85 19.37 -5.27 -17.87
N ALA A 86 20.28 -5.96 -18.57
CA ALA A 86 20.37 -7.41 -18.51
C ALA A 86 20.62 -7.94 -17.08
N GLU A 87 21.39 -7.22 -16.27
CA GLU A 87 21.66 -7.58 -14.87
C GLU A 87 20.45 -7.50 -13.94
N ALA A 88 19.42 -6.72 -14.29
CA ALA A 88 18.25 -6.53 -13.44
C ALA A 88 17.27 -7.71 -13.48
N VAL A 89 17.45 -8.64 -14.40
CA VAL A 89 16.56 -9.78 -14.59
C VAL A 89 17.18 -11.03 -13.95
N ASP A 90 16.49 -11.57 -12.95
CA ASP A 90 16.91 -12.80 -12.28
C ASP A 90 17.04 -13.97 -13.29
N GLY A 91 18.17 -14.68 -13.24
CA GLY A 91 18.52 -15.74 -14.18
C GLY A 91 19.25 -15.29 -15.46
N VAL A 92 19.38 -13.98 -15.73
CA VAL A 92 20.13 -13.46 -16.89
C VAL A 92 21.56 -13.08 -16.47
N ASN A 93 22.55 -13.67 -17.14
CA ASN A 93 23.96 -13.31 -16.96
C ASN A 93 24.41 -12.37 -18.09
N GLY A 94 24.16 -11.07 -17.92
CA GLY A 94 24.46 -10.05 -18.92
C GLY A 94 25.03 -8.77 -18.31
N ALA A 95 25.70 -7.99 -19.16
CA ALA A 95 26.30 -6.73 -18.76
C ALA A 95 25.23 -5.64 -18.57
N ARG A 96 25.44 -4.76 -17.58
CA ARG A 96 24.51 -3.67 -17.20
C ARG A 96 24.15 -2.70 -18.32
N GLN A 97 25.04 -2.53 -19.29
CA GLN A 97 24.88 -1.62 -20.41
C GLN A 97 23.88 -2.16 -21.43
N VAL A 98 23.65 -3.48 -21.45
CA VAL A 98 22.74 -4.09 -22.42
C VAL A 98 21.31 -3.91 -21.93
N THR A 99 20.51 -3.15 -22.69
CA THR A 99 19.09 -2.93 -22.39
C THR A 99 18.23 -3.88 -23.22
N GLY A 100 17.36 -4.64 -22.57
CA GLY A 100 16.37 -5.49 -23.21
C GLY A 100 14.98 -4.87 -23.16
N VAL A 101 14.08 -5.42 -23.97
CA VAL A 101 12.65 -5.08 -23.95
C VAL A 101 11.84 -6.31 -23.57
N TRP A 102 10.98 -6.14 -22.57
CA TRP A 102 10.04 -7.15 -22.13
C TRP A 102 8.61 -6.66 -22.30
N ARG A 103 7.73 -7.61 -22.61
CA ARG A 103 6.30 -7.52 -22.38
C ARG A 103 6.06 -7.46 -20.87
N SER A 104 5.27 -6.49 -20.45
CA SER A 104 4.87 -6.30 -19.06
C SER A 104 3.84 -7.35 -18.60
N TRP A 105 3.04 -7.01 -17.59
CA TRP A 105 1.77 -7.68 -17.30
C TRP A 105 0.74 -7.31 -18.38
N GLU A 106 0.82 -7.84 -19.60
CA GLU A 106 0.04 -7.44 -20.80
C GLU A 106 -1.50 -7.59 -20.71
N GLY A 107 -2.10 -7.67 -19.53
CA GLY A 107 -3.54 -7.79 -19.42
C GLY A 107 -4.08 -9.09 -20.04
N ARG A 108 -3.34 -10.21 -19.96
CA ARG A 108 -3.90 -11.55 -20.23
C ARG A 108 -3.79 -12.51 -19.06
N ASP A 109 -3.04 -12.13 -18.02
CA ASP A 109 -3.03 -12.83 -16.74
C ASP A 109 -4.30 -12.47 -15.94
N HIS A 110 -5.48 -12.55 -16.57
CA HIS A 110 -6.78 -12.39 -15.95
C HIS A 110 -7.86 -13.16 -16.72
N LYS A 111 -8.94 -13.54 -16.03
CA LYS A 111 -10.14 -14.11 -16.64
C LYS A 111 -10.90 -13.02 -17.41
N ALA A 112 -11.81 -13.39 -18.32
CA ALA A 112 -12.66 -12.43 -19.05
C ALA A 112 -13.37 -11.39 -18.16
N SER A 113 -13.64 -11.72 -16.89
CA SER A 113 -14.19 -10.80 -15.88
C SER A 113 -13.21 -9.76 -15.31
N GLY A 114 -11.93 -9.78 -15.71
CA GLY A 114 -10.85 -8.97 -15.16
C GLY A 114 -10.16 -9.55 -13.92
N PHE A 115 -10.64 -10.69 -13.41
CA PHE A 115 -10.06 -11.33 -12.23
C PHE A 115 -8.61 -11.78 -12.48
N PRO A 116 -7.60 -11.28 -11.73
CA PRO A 116 -6.20 -11.63 -11.98
C PRO A 116 -5.89 -13.13 -11.82
N ILE A 117 -5.00 -13.63 -12.67
CA ILE A 117 -4.39 -14.96 -12.62
C ILE A 117 -2.91 -14.79 -12.25
N ALA A 118 -2.34 -15.74 -11.51
CA ALA A 118 -0.92 -15.71 -11.19
C ALA A 118 -0.08 -15.72 -12.48
N PRO A 119 0.82 -14.75 -12.71
CA PRO A 119 1.67 -14.74 -13.89
C PRO A 119 2.63 -15.93 -13.91
N ASP A 120 2.85 -16.51 -15.09
CA ASP A 120 3.98 -17.42 -15.29
C ASP A 120 5.29 -16.62 -15.28
N TYR A 121 6.02 -16.62 -14.17
CA TYR A 121 7.29 -15.91 -14.08
C TYR A 121 8.38 -16.47 -15.01
N GLY A 122 8.30 -17.75 -15.40
CA GLY A 122 9.24 -18.38 -16.33
C GLY A 122 9.14 -17.81 -17.75
N SER A 123 7.96 -17.31 -18.14
CA SER A 123 7.76 -16.62 -19.42
C SER A 123 8.69 -15.44 -19.65
N LYS A 124 9.23 -14.82 -18.59
CA LYS A 124 10.18 -13.69 -18.67
C LYS A 124 11.48 -14.03 -19.41
N LEU A 125 11.88 -15.30 -19.40
CA LEU A 125 13.10 -15.77 -20.03
C LEU A 125 12.86 -16.37 -21.42
N SER A 126 11.60 -16.65 -21.74
CA SER A 126 11.18 -17.17 -23.04
C SER A 126 11.02 -16.02 -24.04
N THR A 127 11.54 -16.21 -25.26
CA THR A 127 11.36 -15.25 -26.36
C THR A 127 9.90 -15.26 -26.82
N GLY A 128 9.28 -14.09 -26.84
CA GLY A 128 7.93 -13.86 -27.34
C GLY A 128 7.93 -13.26 -28.74
N ASP A 129 6.77 -13.32 -29.39
CA ASP A 129 6.58 -12.68 -30.69
C ASP A 129 6.58 -11.15 -30.54
N GLN A 130 6.81 -10.40 -31.63
CA GLN A 130 6.69 -8.93 -31.59
C GLN A 130 5.23 -8.46 -31.72
N GLU A 131 4.35 -9.28 -32.30
CA GLU A 131 2.96 -8.93 -32.60
C GLU A 131 2.02 -9.11 -31.40
N ILE A 132 1.13 -8.13 -31.19
CA ILE A 132 0.08 -8.10 -30.15
C ILE A 132 -1.17 -8.83 -30.64
N ASP A 133 -1.07 -9.98 -31.31
CA ASP A 133 -2.30 -10.70 -31.64
C ASP A 133 -2.92 -11.22 -30.33
N VAL A 134 -4.17 -10.84 -30.08
CA VAL A 134 -5.00 -11.30 -28.94
C VAL A 134 -5.11 -12.82 -28.92
N GLY A 135 -4.94 -13.47 -30.09
CA GLY A 135 -4.82 -14.91 -30.26
C GLY A 135 -3.40 -15.48 -30.35
N SER A 136 -2.33 -14.66 -30.39
CA SER A 136 -0.97 -15.21 -30.42
C SER A 136 -0.60 -15.81 -29.08
N SER A 137 -0.25 -17.09 -29.14
CA SER A 137 0.23 -17.95 -28.06
C SER A 137 1.73 -17.76 -27.80
N GLY A 138 2.27 -16.58 -28.11
CA GLY A 138 3.65 -16.22 -27.80
C GLY A 138 3.84 -16.16 -26.29
N ALA A 139 4.05 -17.30 -25.65
CA ALA A 139 4.13 -17.46 -24.21
C ALA A 139 5.38 -16.79 -23.60
N GLY A 140 6.27 -16.24 -24.41
CA GLY A 140 7.46 -15.52 -23.97
C GLY A 140 7.22 -14.03 -23.78
N ARG A 141 7.84 -13.44 -22.76
CA ARG A 141 7.78 -11.99 -22.51
C ARG A 141 9.03 -11.25 -22.99
N PHE A 142 10.14 -11.94 -23.21
CA PHE A 142 11.34 -11.29 -23.73
C PHE A 142 11.19 -11.04 -25.24
N LEU A 143 11.40 -9.81 -25.70
CA LEU A 143 11.26 -9.47 -27.12
C LEU A 143 12.61 -9.46 -27.82
N SER A 144 13.49 -8.55 -27.40
CA SER A 144 14.81 -8.39 -28.01
C SER A 144 15.72 -7.52 -27.15
N TRP A 145 17.01 -7.57 -27.46
CA TRP A 145 18.03 -6.66 -26.96
C TRP A 145 18.15 -5.44 -27.88
N LEU A 146 18.33 -4.25 -27.30
CA LEU A 146 18.42 -2.99 -28.06
C LEU A 146 19.85 -2.71 -28.54
N VAL A 147 20.37 -3.62 -29.37
CA VAL A 147 21.67 -3.51 -30.04
C VAL A 147 21.57 -3.90 -31.50
N SER A 148 22.35 -3.24 -32.35
CA SER A 148 22.42 -3.54 -33.80
C SER A 148 22.64 -5.01 -34.12
N THR A 149 23.58 -5.66 -33.41
CA THR A 149 23.91 -7.08 -33.64
C THR A 149 22.71 -8.00 -33.49
N ALA A 150 21.73 -7.67 -32.63
CA ALA A 150 20.56 -8.51 -32.39
C ALA A 150 19.55 -8.54 -33.55
N TYR A 151 19.71 -7.67 -34.55
CA TYR A 151 18.84 -7.57 -35.72
C TYR A 151 19.56 -7.89 -37.02
N ASP A 152 20.75 -8.49 -36.94
CA ASP A 152 21.56 -8.89 -38.08
C ASP A 152 21.83 -10.40 -38.03
N ASP A 153 21.13 -11.13 -38.90
CA ASP A 153 21.23 -12.59 -39.01
C ASP A 153 22.62 -13.08 -39.43
N SER A 154 23.43 -12.22 -40.05
CA SER A 154 24.81 -12.57 -40.44
C SER A 154 25.78 -12.58 -39.25
N ILE A 155 25.48 -11.80 -38.21
CA ILE A 155 26.27 -11.69 -36.98
C ILE A 155 25.69 -12.59 -35.89
N THR A 156 24.39 -12.50 -35.64
CA THR A 156 23.67 -13.35 -34.70
C THR A 156 22.53 -14.07 -35.41
N PRO A 157 22.69 -15.36 -35.74
CA PRO A 157 21.61 -16.13 -36.36
C PRO A 157 20.33 -16.06 -35.55
N VAL A 158 19.17 -16.03 -36.21
CA VAL A 158 17.86 -16.02 -35.56
C VAL A 158 17.77 -17.10 -34.48
N GLY A 159 17.37 -16.69 -33.26
CA GLY A 159 17.24 -17.59 -32.10
C GLY A 159 18.54 -17.87 -31.33
N SER A 160 19.68 -17.30 -31.74
CA SER A 160 20.95 -17.40 -30.99
C SER A 160 20.99 -16.49 -29.76
N LEU A 161 20.28 -15.36 -29.81
CA LEU A 161 20.06 -14.48 -28.67
C LEU A 161 18.73 -14.82 -27.99
N SER A 162 18.78 -14.90 -26.68
CA SER A 162 17.61 -15.06 -25.81
C SER A 162 17.82 -14.22 -24.55
N ALA A 163 16.83 -14.16 -23.66
CA ALA A 163 17.01 -13.50 -22.37
C ALA A 163 18.23 -14.06 -21.61
N ASN A 164 18.46 -15.38 -21.67
CA ASN A 164 19.55 -16.05 -20.95
C ASN A 164 20.92 -15.96 -21.64
N SER A 165 20.94 -15.49 -22.89
CA SER A 165 22.16 -15.34 -23.70
C SER A 165 22.22 -13.92 -24.28
N PRO A 166 22.53 -12.90 -23.45
CA PRO A 166 22.65 -11.52 -23.90
C PRO A 166 23.86 -11.32 -24.85
N PRO A 167 23.80 -10.30 -25.72
CA PRO A 167 24.87 -9.98 -26.64
C PRO A 167 26.17 -9.59 -25.91
N ASN A 168 27.30 -10.01 -26.46
CA ASN A 168 28.62 -9.68 -25.93
C ASN A 168 29.04 -8.28 -26.40
N ILE A 169 29.35 -7.39 -25.46
CA ILE A 169 29.71 -5.99 -25.71
C ILE A 169 31.20 -5.68 -25.45
N ASN A 170 32.02 -6.71 -25.27
CA ASN A 170 33.44 -6.57 -25.01
C ASN A 170 34.24 -6.32 -26.29
N GLU A 171 35.35 -5.59 -26.17
CA GLU A 171 36.27 -5.36 -27.28
C GLU A 171 36.85 -6.68 -27.80
N VAL A 172 36.70 -6.91 -29.10
CA VAL A 172 37.40 -7.95 -29.86
C VAL A 172 38.18 -7.26 -30.98
N ALA A 173 39.51 -7.25 -30.85
CA ALA A 173 40.40 -6.56 -31.77
C ALA A 173 40.15 -6.99 -33.23
N GLY A 174 39.91 -6.00 -34.09
CA GLY A 174 39.65 -6.20 -35.51
C GLY A 174 38.25 -6.70 -35.87
N ARG A 175 37.35 -6.89 -34.89
CA ARG A 175 35.97 -7.33 -35.11
C ARG A 175 34.92 -6.35 -34.61
N THR A 176 35.14 -5.72 -33.47
CA THR A 176 34.17 -4.79 -32.85
C THR A 176 34.62 -3.33 -32.95
N VAL A 177 33.67 -2.40 -33.02
CA VAL A 177 33.89 -0.95 -32.98
C VAL A 177 33.41 -0.35 -31.65
N PRO A 178 34.12 0.64 -31.08
CA PRO A 178 33.69 1.32 -29.85
C PRO A 178 32.51 2.27 -30.13
N LEU A 179 31.36 1.98 -29.55
CA LEU A 179 30.21 2.89 -29.54
C LEU A 179 30.22 3.81 -28.32
N LEU A 180 30.64 3.25 -27.17
CA LEU A 180 30.94 3.98 -25.96
C LEU A 180 32.36 3.63 -25.53
N GLY A 181 33.29 4.55 -25.71
CA GLY A 181 34.71 4.31 -25.41
C GLY A 181 35.28 5.29 -24.38
N LYS A 182 36.61 5.21 -24.20
CA LYS A 182 37.42 5.97 -23.25
C LYS A 182 37.10 7.46 -23.12
N ALA A 183 36.73 8.16 -24.19
CA ALA A 183 36.40 9.58 -24.09
C ALA A 183 35.13 9.84 -23.24
N SER A 184 34.17 8.91 -23.26
CA SER A 184 32.84 9.08 -22.66
C SER A 184 32.75 8.60 -21.21
N VAL A 185 33.36 7.45 -20.90
CA VAL A 185 33.36 6.83 -19.56
C VAL A 185 34.68 7.03 -18.82
N GLY A 186 35.71 7.56 -19.50
CA GLY A 186 37.07 7.58 -18.99
C GLY A 186 37.68 6.17 -18.89
N VAL A 187 38.98 6.09 -18.64
CA VAL A 187 39.64 4.81 -18.35
C VAL A 187 40.60 5.00 -17.21
N ASP A 188 40.28 4.38 -16.07
CA ASP A 188 41.21 4.17 -14.97
C ASP A 188 42.08 2.91 -15.19
N ASP A 189 41.47 1.81 -15.66
CA ASP A 189 42.17 0.56 -16.03
C ASP A 189 41.39 -0.30 -17.04
N ALA A 190 41.95 -1.47 -17.41
CA ALA A 190 41.35 -2.40 -18.37
C ALA A 190 40.11 -3.16 -17.84
N ALA A 191 39.96 -3.32 -16.53
CA ALA A 191 38.78 -3.93 -15.92
C ALA A 191 37.62 -2.93 -15.93
N TYR A 192 37.90 -1.68 -15.56
CA TYR A 192 36.97 -0.56 -15.66
C TYR A 192 36.50 -0.33 -17.10
N ALA A 193 37.41 -0.39 -18.07
CA ALA A 193 37.06 -0.30 -19.49
C ALA A 193 36.08 -1.42 -19.89
N ARG A 194 36.36 -2.67 -19.49
CA ARG A 194 35.48 -3.82 -19.76
C ARG A 194 34.09 -3.68 -19.13
N GLU A 195 34.00 -3.06 -17.96
CA GLU A 195 32.75 -2.89 -17.21
C GLU A 195 31.91 -1.68 -17.66
N ASN A 196 32.50 -0.72 -18.39
CA ASN A 196 31.85 0.55 -18.71
C ASN A 196 31.74 0.85 -20.20
N GLU A 197 32.67 0.39 -21.02
CA GLU A 197 32.67 0.60 -22.47
C GLU A 197 31.68 -0.34 -23.17
N VAL A 198 31.27 0.05 -24.38
CA VAL A 198 30.37 -0.75 -25.23
C VAL A 198 30.99 -0.86 -26.61
N HIS A 199 31.31 -2.09 -26.99
CA HIS A 199 31.85 -2.45 -28.30
C HIS A 199 30.90 -3.41 -29.00
N LEU A 200 30.57 -3.14 -30.26
CA LEU A 200 29.69 -4.00 -31.06
C LEU A 200 30.32 -4.31 -32.42
N GLU A 201 29.95 -5.45 -32.97
CA GLU A 201 30.30 -5.82 -34.35
C GLU A 201 29.40 -5.02 -35.32
N PRO A 202 29.97 -4.32 -36.32
CA PRO A 202 29.18 -3.49 -37.22
C PRO A 202 28.49 -4.32 -38.30
N THR A 203 27.23 -3.98 -38.57
CA THR A 203 26.44 -4.54 -39.66
C THR A 203 26.85 -3.88 -40.98
N THR A 204 27.31 -4.68 -41.93
CA THR A 204 27.62 -4.23 -43.30
C THR A 204 26.34 -4.18 -44.14
N LEU A 205 26.14 -3.11 -44.91
CA LEU A 205 25.05 -3.07 -45.89
C LEU A 205 25.24 -4.15 -46.97
N ALA A 206 24.14 -4.55 -47.61
CA ALA A 206 24.14 -5.61 -48.62
C ALA A 206 25.01 -5.29 -49.86
N ASP A 207 25.26 -4.01 -50.12
CA ASP A 207 26.14 -3.53 -51.19
C ASP A 207 27.62 -3.45 -50.78
N GLY A 208 27.94 -3.72 -49.51
CA GLY A 208 29.27 -3.63 -48.94
C GLY A 208 29.86 -2.22 -48.86
N SER A 209 29.05 -1.18 -49.14
CA SER A 209 29.55 0.20 -49.25
C SER A 209 29.78 0.86 -47.89
N LEU A 210 29.00 0.48 -46.88
CA LEU A 210 28.94 1.17 -45.60
C LEU A 210 28.61 0.17 -44.48
N SER A 211 29.10 0.45 -43.27
CA SER A 211 28.83 -0.36 -42.08
C SER A 211 28.33 0.52 -40.95
N TYR A 212 27.41 0.00 -40.15
CA TYR A 212 26.83 0.75 -39.05
C TYR A 212 26.62 -0.13 -37.82
N ALA A 213 26.69 0.49 -36.64
CA ALA A 213 26.40 -0.14 -35.37
C ALA A 213 25.68 0.87 -34.48
N TRP A 214 24.79 0.36 -33.64
CA TRP A 214 24.03 1.17 -32.69
C TRP A 214 23.74 0.40 -31.41
N TRP A 215 23.55 1.16 -30.34
CA TRP A 215 23.24 0.69 -28.99
C TRP A 215 22.31 1.71 -28.34
N VAL A 216 21.30 1.23 -27.61
CA VAL A 216 20.40 2.07 -26.82
C VAL A 216 20.58 1.74 -25.34
N SER A 217 20.85 2.77 -24.54
CA SER A 217 20.90 2.70 -23.09
C SER A 217 19.54 3.03 -22.49
N GLY A 218 19.13 2.31 -21.45
CA GLY A 218 18.03 2.73 -20.58
C GLY A 218 18.39 3.96 -19.75
N GLU A 219 17.58 5.02 -19.85
CA GLU A 219 17.64 6.17 -18.93
C GLU A 219 16.77 5.94 -17.67
N ASN A 220 15.88 4.95 -17.71
CA ASN A 220 14.92 4.65 -16.64
C ASN A 220 15.56 4.06 -15.37
N THR A 221 16.80 3.57 -15.45
CA THR A 221 17.56 3.05 -14.31
C THR A 221 18.51 4.07 -13.69
N LYS A 222 18.68 5.23 -14.34
CA LYS A 222 19.59 6.28 -13.87
C LYS A 222 18.93 7.15 -12.82
N SER A 223 19.73 7.59 -11.86
CA SER A 223 19.29 8.51 -10.83
C SER A 223 19.26 9.95 -11.33
N LEU A 224 18.15 10.64 -11.07
CA LEU A 224 17.97 12.03 -11.47
C LEU A 224 18.72 12.97 -10.51
N LEU A 225 19.73 13.66 -11.03
CA LEU A 225 20.48 14.68 -10.28
C LEU A 225 20.04 16.08 -10.70
N ARG A 226 19.10 16.66 -9.93
CA ARG A 226 18.57 18.01 -10.14
C ARG A 226 18.21 18.65 -8.81
N ASP A 227 18.36 19.96 -8.69
CA ASP A 227 17.90 20.69 -7.50
C ASP A 227 16.37 20.91 -7.54
N SER A 228 15.75 21.04 -6.38
CA SER A 228 14.36 21.47 -6.27
C SER A 228 14.37 22.95 -5.95
N PRO A 229 13.54 23.78 -6.61
CA PRO A 229 13.43 25.17 -6.23
C PRO A 229 13.15 25.27 -4.72
N ALA A 230 13.82 26.21 -4.06
CA ALA A 230 13.67 26.42 -2.62
C ALA A 230 12.20 26.69 -2.29
N ALA A 231 11.63 25.91 -1.37
CA ALA A 231 10.24 26.04 -0.99
C ALA A 231 9.99 27.40 -0.30
N THR A 232 9.17 28.24 -0.92
CA THR A 232 8.83 29.58 -0.42
C THR A 232 7.45 29.62 0.24
N GLY A 233 6.56 28.69 -0.13
CA GLY A 233 5.21 28.57 0.42
C GLY A 233 4.87 27.17 0.94
N VAL A 234 3.71 27.06 1.61
CA VAL A 234 3.17 25.79 2.12
C VAL A 234 2.94 24.77 0.98
N LEU A 235 2.56 25.25 -0.20
CA LEU A 235 2.36 24.42 -1.38
C LEU A 235 3.67 23.79 -1.86
N ASP A 236 4.76 24.58 -1.90
CA ASP A 236 6.10 24.11 -2.29
C ASP A 236 6.67 23.12 -1.27
N TRP A 237 6.45 23.37 0.04
CA TRP A 237 6.82 22.42 1.10
C TRP A 237 6.06 21.11 0.98
N THR A 238 4.78 21.19 0.64
CA THR A 238 3.95 20.01 0.38
C THR A 238 4.43 19.25 -0.85
N GLU A 239 4.75 19.95 -1.94
CA GLU A 239 5.28 19.34 -3.16
C GLU A 239 6.61 18.64 -2.90
N ARG A 240 7.52 19.31 -2.17
CA ARG A 240 8.81 18.75 -1.78
C ARG A 240 8.66 17.49 -0.93
N LEU A 241 7.76 17.49 0.05
CA LEU A 241 7.45 16.31 0.87
C LEU A 241 6.82 15.16 0.08
N SER A 242 6.10 15.47 -1.01
CA SER A 242 5.50 14.47 -1.91
C SER A 242 6.45 13.97 -3.00
N SER A 243 7.62 14.60 -3.17
CA SER A 243 8.59 14.21 -4.19
C SER A 243 9.48 13.05 -3.72
N SER A 244 9.98 12.25 -4.65
CA SER A 244 10.92 11.17 -4.31
C SER A 244 12.20 11.74 -3.70
N THR A 245 12.78 10.99 -2.76
CA THR A 245 14.08 11.30 -2.18
C THR A 245 15.13 11.38 -3.28
N ARG A 246 15.94 12.45 -3.27
CA ARG A 246 16.99 12.67 -4.25
C ARG A 246 18.36 12.25 -3.70
N PRO A 247 19.31 11.87 -4.56
CA PRO A 247 20.68 11.61 -4.14
C PRO A 247 21.31 12.81 -3.44
N GLU A 248 22.16 12.56 -2.47
CA GLU A 248 22.98 13.62 -1.88
C GLU A 248 24.05 14.08 -2.88
N VAL A 249 24.06 15.38 -3.18
CA VAL A 249 24.93 15.94 -4.23
C VAL A 249 26.41 16.01 -3.84
N ASN A 250 26.70 16.04 -2.53
CA ASN A 250 28.06 16.09 -2.00
C ASN A 250 28.88 14.86 -2.38
N VAL A 251 28.22 13.70 -2.54
CA VAL A 251 28.86 12.44 -2.97
C VAL A 251 29.49 12.58 -4.36
N PHE A 252 28.99 13.52 -5.17
CA PHE A 252 29.46 13.79 -6.53
C PHE A 252 30.39 15.01 -6.61
N ASP A 253 31.01 15.40 -5.49
CA ASP A 253 31.89 16.58 -5.41
C ASP A 253 31.19 17.91 -5.75
N ILE A 254 29.86 17.98 -5.63
CA ILE A 254 29.05 19.18 -5.86
C ILE A 254 28.72 19.79 -4.51
N SER A 255 29.38 20.89 -4.15
CA SER A 255 29.23 21.52 -2.84
C SER A 255 27.96 22.36 -2.69
N ASN A 256 27.40 22.83 -3.80
CA ASN A 256 26.25 23.70 -3.82
C ASN A 256 25.15 23.10 -4.71
N PRO A 257 24.05 22.57 -4.12
CA PRO A 257 22.95 21.97 -4.87
C PRO A 257 22.35 22.89 -5.93
N SER A 258 22.25 24.19 -5.65
CA SER A 258 21.65 25.19 -6.55
C SER A 258 22.39 25.35 -7.89
N ASP A 259 23.64 24.92 -7.96
CA ASP A 259 24.41 24.96 -9.21
C ASP A 259 23.96 23.86 -10.20
N LEU A 260 23.22 22.83 -9.75
CA LEU A 260 22.63 21.81 -10.61
C LEU A 260 21.60 22.37 -11.59
N ASP A 261 20.94 23.49 -11.28
CA ASP A 261 20.01 24.14 -12.21
C ASP A 261 20.71 24.68 -13.47
N LYS A 262 22.03 24.85 -13.42
CA LYS A 262 22.86 25.25 -14.58
C LYS A 262 23.24 24.05 -15.45
N ALA A 263 23.11 22.82 -14.95
CA ALA A 263 23.50 21.61 -15.66
C ALA A 263 22.33 21.02 -16.46
N SER A 264 22.16 21.48 -17.70
CA SER A 264 21.16 20.93 -18.63
C SER A 264 21.53 19.56 -19.22
N THR A 265 22.83 19.22 -19.25
CA THR A 265 23.35 17.96 -19.79
C THR A 265 24.30 17.30 -18.78
N ARG A 266 24.48 15.99 -18.88
CA ARG A 266 25.43 15.25 -18.04
C ARG A 266 26.84 15.84 -18.09
N THR A 267 27.33 16.24 -19.27
CA THR A 267 28.67 16.85 -19.41
C THR A 267 28.78 18.19 -18.67
N ASN A 268 27.68 18.95 -18.54
CA ASN A 268 27.68 20.20 -17.78
C ASN A 268 27.83 19.98 -16.27
N LEU A 269 27.62 18.76 -15.75
CA LEU A 269 27.92 18.43 -14.35
C LEU A 269 29.40 18.65 -14.03
N ASN A 270 30.28 18.46 -15.00
CA ASN A 270 31.73 18.69 -14.83
C ASN A 270 32.07 20.16 -14.54
N LEU A 271 31.20 21.10 -14.92
CA LEU A 271 31.39 22.53 -14.64
C LEU A 271 30.97 22.90 -13.22
N VAL A 272 30.15 22.06 -12.59
CA VAL A 272 29.57 22.28 -11.27
C VAL A 272 30.30 21.46 -10.21
N SER A 273 30.92 20.34 -10.61
CA SER A 273 31.75 19.52 -9.73
C SER A 273 33.07 20.21 -9.38
N ASN A 274 33.49 20.12 -8.12
CA ASN A 274 34.80 20.60 -7.65
C ASN A 274 35.90 19.55 -7.78
N ARG A 275 35.71 18.57 -8.67
CA ARG A 275 36.61 17.43 -8.80
C ARG A 275 37.97 17.87 -9.38
N ALA A 276 39.05 17.23 -8.92
CA ALA A 276 40.40 17.52 -9.38
C ALA A 276 40.59 17.17 -10.86
N ALA A 277 41.43 17.93 -11.57
CA ALA A 277 41.65 17.78 -13.01
C ALA A 277 42.29 16.44 -13.44
N ASN A 278 42.90 15.71 -12.49
CA ASN A 278 43.55 14.42 -12.69
C ASN A 278 42.66 13.22 -12.32
N ALA A 279 41.43 13.45 -11.86
CA ALA A 279 40.44 12.40 -11.60
C ALA A 279 39.46 12.31 -12.78
N LEU A 280 38.83 11.14 -12.95
CA LEU A 280 37.70 10.98 -13.87
C LEU A 280 36.65 12.04 -13.58
N SER A 281 36.09 12.70 -14.59
CA SER A 281 35.03 13.68 -14.35
C SER A 281 33.74 12.99 -13.86
N VAL A 282 32.85 13.72 -13.16
CA VAL A 282 31.58 13.15 -12.64
C VAL A 282 30.75 12.55 -13.77
N ALA A 283 30.72 13.22 -14.93
CA ALA A 283 30.05 12.70 -16.11
C ALA A 283 30.65 11.36 -16.55
N GLN A 284 31.97 11.21 -16.54
CA GLN A 284 32.66 10.00 -17.00
C GLN A 284 32.48 8.83 -16.04
N GLU A 285 32.71 9.05 -14.73
CA GLU A 285 32.61 7.99 -13.71
C GLU A 285 31.19 7.43 -13.63
N TYR A 286 30.17 8.30 -13.62
CA TYR A 286 28.77 7.91 -13.39
C TYR A 286 27.92 7.96 -14.67
N PHE A 287 28.50 7.61 -15.81
CA PHE A 287 27.80 7.64 -17.11
C PHE A 287 26.50 6.80 -17.09
N HIS A 288 26.56 5.62 -16.48
CA HIS A 288 25.46 4.66 -16.43
C HIS A 288 24.53 4.88 -15.22
N ASP A 289 24.92 5.73 -14.27
CA ASP A 289 24.22 5.85 -12.99
C ASP A 289 23.46 7.18 -12.83
N LEU A 290 23.89 8.26 -13.50
CA LEU A 290 23.33 9.60 -13.32
C LEU A 290 22.74 10.19 -14.61
N THR A 291 21.63 10.92 -14.44
CA THR A 291 21.01 11.72 -15.50
C THR A 291 20.54 13.07 -14.98
N THR A 292 20.58 14.11 -15.83
CA THR A 292 20.08 15.47 -15.49
C THR A 292 18.64 15.69 -15.95
N TYR A 293 18.07 14.73 -16.67
CA TYR A 293 16.70 14.79 -17.15
C TYR A 293 16.03 13.42 -16.98
N SER A 294 14.76 13.44 -16.59
CA SER A 294 13.92 12.26 -16.62
C SER A 294 12.63 12.64 -17.31
N ARG A 295 12.30 11.93 -18.38
CA ARG A 295 11.03 12.07 -19.09
C ARG A 295 10.37 10.71 -19.08
N GLY A 296 9.25 10.62 -18.38
CA GLY A 296 8.39 9.45 -18.37
C GLY A 296 7.00 9.86 -18.85
N LEU A 297 6.39 9.01 -19.66
CA LEU A 297 4.96 9.10 -19.90
C LEU A 297 4.26 8.39 -18.73
N LEU A 298 3.15 8.95 -18.25
CA LEU A 298 2.33 8.31 -17.23
C LEU A 298 1.48 7.22 -17.88
N THR A 299 2.11 6.17 -18.40
CA THR A 299 1.44 5.03 -19.00
C THR A 299 1.13 3.96 -17.94
N ASN A 300 0.09 3.18 -18.21
CA ASN A 300 -0.22 1.96 -17.48
C ASN A 300 0.51 0.81 -18.16
N THR A 301 1.63 0.41 -17.57
CA THR A 301 2.44 -0.66 -18.12
C THR A 301 1.74 -2.00 -18.07
N ALA A 302 0.73 -2.23 -17.21
CA ALA A 302 0.02 -3.50 -17.22
C ALA A 302 -0.95 -3.57 -18.42
N THR A 303 -2.00 -2.76 -18.44
CA THR A 303 -3.10 -2.93 -19.40
C THR A 303 -3.06 -1.94 -20.57
N GLY A 304 -2.03 -1.08 -20.62
CA GLY A 304 -1.87 -0.05 -21.64
C GLY A 304 -2.67 1.24 -21.37
N GLY A 305 -2.37 2.29 -22.11
CA GLY A 305 -3.02 3.60 -22.01
C GLY A 305 -2.42 4.54 -20.97
N TRP A 306 -2.95 5.76 -20.90
CA TRP A 306 -2.54 6.77 -19.92
C TRP A 306 -3.17 6.53 -18.55
N ARG A 307 -2.40 6.76 -17.49
CA ARG A 307 -2.91 6.85 -16.13
C ARG A 307 -3.88 8.01 -16.04
N ARG A 308 -4.94 7.81 -15.25
CA ARG A 308 -6.03 8.77 -15.11
C ARG A 308 -5.84 9.60 -13.86
N ASP A 309 -6.20 10.87 -13.95
CA ASP A 309 -6.12 11.81 -12.85
C ASP A 309 -7.33 11.66 -11.92
N LEU A 310 -7.10 11.06 -10.75
CA LEU A 310 -8.13 10.89 -9.73
C LEU A 310 -8.51 12.20 -9.04
N SER A 311 -7.62 13.21 -9.02
CA SER A 311 -7.87 14.48 -8.36
C SER A 311 -8.93 15.28 -9.11
N LEU A 312 -8.77 15.40 -10.43
CA LEU A 312 -9.76 16.03 -11.30
C LEU A 312 -11.07 15.24 -11.29
N LEU A 313 -10.99 13.91 -11.35
CA LEU A 313 -12.16 13.03 -11.27
C LEU A 313 -12.97 13.25 -9.98
N SER A 314 -12.30 13.37 -8.83
CA SER A 314 -12.98 13.60 -7.55
C SER A 314 -13.56 15.01 -7.43
N GLU A 315 -12.88 16.03 -7.98
CA GLU A 315 -13.35 17.41 -7.94
C GLU A 315 -14.57 17.65 -8.83
N GLN A 316 -14.61 17.01 -10.00
CA GLN A 316 -15.67 17.17 -10.99
C GLN A 316 -16.65 15.98 -11.01
N TRP A 317 -16.67 15.16 -9.95
CA TRP A 317 -17.45 13.92 -9.93
C TRP A 317 -18.94 14.14 -10.22
N THR A 318 -19.52 15.28 -9.84
CA THR A 318 -20.92 15.61 -10.13
C THR A 318 -21.19 15.77 -11.63
N ASP A 319 -20.21 16.29 -12.37
CA ASP A 319 -20.35 16.73 -13.75
C ASP A 319 -20.05 15.61 -14.76
N VAL A 320 -19.38 14.54 -14.31
CA VAL A 320 -19.06 13.36 -15.14
C VAL A 320 -20.37 12.64 -15.49
N SER A 321 -20.86 12.66 -16.73
CA SER A 321 -22.03 11.87 -17.13
C SER A 321 -21.62 10.60 -17.89
N ALA A 322 -22.37 9.50 -17.74
CA ALA A 322 -22.12 8.28 -18.53
C ALA A 322 -22.33 8.54 -20.03
N SER A 323 -23.22 9.48 -20.39
CA SER A 323 -23.46 9.89 -21.78
C SER A 323 -22.27 10.57 -22.46
N ASP A 324 -21.32 11.14 -21.69
CA ASP A 324 -20.14 11.80 -22.26
C ASP A 324 -19.17 10.81 -22.92
N PHE A 325 -19.33 9.50 -22.68
CA PHE A 325 -18.41 8.45 -23.12
C PHE A 325 -18.96 7.54 -24.23
N SER A 326 -19.96 8.00 -24.99
CA SER A 326 -20.48 7.26 -26.17
C SER A 326 -19.35 6.94 -27.16
N PRO A 327 -19.19 5.67 -27.59
CA PRO A 327 -20.19 4.60 -27.62
C PRO A 327 -20.30 3.70 -26.37
N LEU A 328 -19.50 3.91 -25.32
CA LEU A 328 -19.60 3.12 -24.08
C LEU A 328 -20.87 3.51 -23.31
N ASN A 329 -21.55 2.54 -22.70
CA ASN A 329 -22.74 2.78 -21.86
C ASN A 329 -22.37 3.15 -20.40
N GLY A 330 -21.10 3.50 -20.13
CA GLY A 330 -20.58 3.77 -18.80
C GLY A 330 -19.21 4.45 -18.80
N LEU A 331 -18.67 4.66 -17.59
CA LEU A 331 -17.38 5.27 -17.35
C LEU A 331 -16.26 4.25 -17.60
N PRO A 332 -15.23 4.55 -18.41
CA PRO A 332 -14.22 3.56 -18.79
C PRO A 332 -13.21 3.19 -17.69
N LEU A 333 -13.54 3.25 -16.39
CA LEU A 333 -12.56 3.42 -15.28
C LEU A 333 -11.53 2.29 -15.12
N PHE A 334 -11.79 1.09 -15.64
CA PHE A 334 -10.86 -0.03 -15.59
C PHE A 334 -10.58 -0.57 -16.99
N THR A 335 -9.30 -0.79 -17.31
CA THR A 335 -8.86 -1.34 -18.60
C THR A 335 -8.50 -2.81 -18.38
N LEU A 336 -9.10 -3.70 -19.15
CA LEU A 336 -8.81 -5.14 -19.07
C LEU A 336 -7.54 -5.40 -19.85
N GLU A 337 -7.62 -5.23 -21.17
CA GLU A 337 -6.53 -5.39 -22.12
C GLU A 337 -6.47 -4.18 -23.06
N PRO A 338 -5.41 -4.02 -23.88
CA PRO A 338 -5.30 -2.90 -24.79
C PRO A 338 -6.54 -2.73 -25.67
N GLY A 339 -7.18 -1.57 -25.58
CA GLY A 339 -8.38 -1.26 -26.35
C GLY A 339 -9.69 -1.80 -25.76
N VAL A 340 -9.64 -2.63 -24.71
CA VAL A 340 -10.83 -3.17 -24.04
C VAL A 340 -10.95 -2.60 -22.63
N GLN A 341 -12.03 -1.86 -22.40
CA GLN A 341 -12.31 -1.20 -21.13
C GLN A 341 -13.62 -1.72 -20.55
N THR A 342 -13.68 -1.84 -19.23
CA THR A 342 -14.93 -2.17 -18.55
C THR A 342 -15.82 -0.94 -18.48
N GLU A 343 -17.12 -1.17 -18.47
CA GLU A 343 -18.10 -0.14 -18.15
C GLU A 343 -18.26 -0.06 -16.62
N ALA A 344 -17.83 1.06 -16.05
CA ALA A 344 -18.10 1.41 -14.66
C ALA A 344 -19.26 2.42 -14.57
N ARG A 345 -19.88 2.53 -13.40
CA ARG A 345 -21.00 3.45 -13.15
C ARG A 345 -20.81 4.21 -11.85
N LYS A 346 -21.57 5.28 -11.67
CA LYS A 346 -21.64 5.96 -10.38
C LYS A 346 -22.45 5.12 -9.39
N GLY A 347 -22.05 5.14 -8.12
CA GLY A 347 -22.86 4.62 -7.02
C GLY A 347 -24.12 5.46 -6.80
N GLY A 348 -25.19 4.83 -6.31
CA GLY A 348 -26.52 5.44 -6.14
C GLY A 348 -27.52 5.12 -7.25
N GLU A 349 -27.07 4.57 -8.38
CA GLU A 349 -27.91 3.87 -9.38
C GLU A 349 -28.31 2.47 -8.83
N ASP A 350 -29.35 1.81 -9.35
CA ASP A 350 -29.94 0.60 -8.74
C ASP A 350 -28.83 -0.42 -8.37
N PRO A 351 -28.77 -0.93 -7.13
CA PRO A 351 -27.73 -1.84 -6.67
C PRO A 351 -27.82 -3.25 -7.26
N ALA A 352 -28.79 -3.52 -8.13
CA ALA A 352 -28.74 -4.65 -9.04
C ALA A 352 -27.86 -4.35 -10.29
N ASP A 353 -27.55 -3.08 -10.54
CA ASP A 353 -26.75 -2.64 -11.69
C ASP A 353 -25.26 -2.85 -11.41
N ALA A 354 -24.67 -3.79 -12.16
CA ALA A 354 -23.23 -4.03 -12.15
C ALA A 354 -22.42 -2.77 -12.56
N GLY A 355 -21.19 -2.66 -12.04
CA GLY A 355 -20.20 -1.67 -12.50
C GLY A 355 -19.88 -0.50 -11.57
N ALA A 356 -20.53 -0.36 -10.41
CA ALA A 356 -20.18 0.72 -9.46
C ALA A 356 -18.88 0.43 -8.67
N LEU A 357 -18.54 -0.85 -8.46
CA LEU A 357 -17.39 -1.28 -7.66
C LEU A 357 -16.05 -0.92 -8.33
N ILE A 358 -15.04 -0.60 -7.51
CA ILE A 358 -13.67 -0.35 -8.01
C ILE A 358 -13.13 -1.60 -8.72
N TYR A 359 -13.40 -2.77 -8.15
CA TYR A 359 -13.10 -4.06 -8.78
C TYR A 359 -14.37 -4.64 -9.42
N PRO A 360 -14.46 -4.70 -10.76
CA PRO A 360 -15.67 -5.12 -11.46
C PRO A 360 -16.01 -6.61 -11.23
N TRP A 361 -15.02 -7.44 -10.90
CA TRP A 361 -15.23 -8.85 -10.54
C TRP A 361 -15.64 -9.07 -9.07
N ALA A 362 -15.65 -8.03 -8.24
CA ALA A 362 -16.15 -8.15 -6.88
C ALA A 362 -17.67 -8.31 -6.91
N ILE A 363 -18.20 -9.23 -6.11
CA ILE A 363 -19.64 -9.44 -6.04
C ILE A 363 -20.24 -8.46 -5.05
N GLU A 364 -21.23 -7.71 -5.53
CA GLU A 364 -22.19 -7.07 -4.65
C GLU A 364 -23.18 -8.12 -4.18
N SER A 365 -23.04 -8.56 -2.93
CA SER A 365 -23.98 -9.50 -2.33
C SER A 365 -24.88 -8.77 -1.35
N SER A 366 -26.18 -9.00 -1.46
CA SER A 366 -27.07 -8.86 -0.31
C SER A 366 -26.74 -10.00 0.65
N PHE A 367 -26.28 -9.67 1.86
CA PHE A 367 -26.01 -10.69 2.86
C PHE A 367 -27.33 -11.17 3.46
N ASP A 368 -27.53 -12.48 3.49
CA ASP A 368 -28.75 -13.08 4.01
C ASP A 368 -28.91 -12.78 5.51
N THR A 369 -29.98 -12.06 5.85
CA THR A 369 -30.38 -11.73 7.21
C THR A 369 -31.58 -12.55 7.69
N SER A 370 -31.98 -13.60 6.94
CA SER A 370 -33.19 -14.40 7.15
C SER A 370 -33.36 -15.02 8.54
N SER A 371 -32.29 -15.15 9.33
CA SER A 371 -32.36 -15.66 10.70
C SER A 371 -32.69 -14.59 11.77
N VAL A 372 -33.05 -13.36 11.37
CA VAL A 372 -33.56 -12.31 12.27
C VAL A 372 -34.91 -11.81 11.78
N ALA A 373 -35.95 -11.98 12.59
CA ALA A 373 -37.25 -11.35 12.34
C ALA A 373 -37.09 -9.81 12.21
N GLY A 374 -37.30 -9.29 11.00
CA GLY A 374 -37.29 -7.86 10.68
C GLY A 374 -35.96 -7.27 10.16
N ALA A 375 -35.02 -8.08 9.67
CA ALA A 375 -33.75 -7.57 9.15
C ALA A 375 -33.81 -7.37 7.63
N ASN A 376 -33.80 -6.10 7.19
CA ASN A 376 -33.57 -5.72 5.80
C ASN A 376 -32.16 -6.15 5.35
N SER A 377 -32.05 -6.62 4.11
CA SER A 377 -30.79 -7.07 3.50
C SER A 377 -29.74 -5.97 3.61
N SER A 378 -28.68 -6.21 4.38
CA SER A 378 -27.56 -5.28 4.41
C SER A 378 -26.72 -5.52 3.15
N LYS A 379 -26.75 -4.57 2.21
CA LYS A 379 -25.96 -4.63 0.96
C LYS A 379 -24.52 -4.23 1.27
N GLY A 380 -23.55 -5.07 0.92
CA GLY A 380 -22.14 -4.77 1.03
C GLY A 380 -21.33 -5.58 0.03
N ALA A 381 -20.05 -5.27 -0.11
CA ALA A 381 -19.18 -5.89 -1.11
C ALA A 381 -17.76 -6.03 -0.57
N ALA A 382 -16.99 -6.96 -1.16
CA ALA A 382 -15.58 -7.14 -0.84
C ALA A 382 -14.72 -5.89 -1.19
N SER A 383 -15.21 -5.07 -2.12
CA SER A 383 -14.65 -3.79 -2.53
C SER A 383 -15.68 -2.69 -2.38
N VAL A 384 -15.23 -1.48 -2.08
CA VAL A 384 -16.05 -0.26 -2.21
C VAL A 384 -16.18 0.19 -3.67
N SER A 385 -17.03 1.19 -3.92
CA SER A 385 -17.30 1.79 -5.23
C SER A 385 -16.41 2.98 -5.56
N TRP A 386 -16.49 3.44 -6.82
CA TRP A 386 -15.86 4.67 -7.26
C TRP A 386 -16.40 5.92 -6.52
N ASN A 387 -17.64 5.88 -5.99
CA ASN A 387 -18.14 6.97 -5.15
C ASN A 387 -17.38 7.04 -3.82
N SER A 388 -16.98 5.90 -3.24
CA SER A 388 -16.24 5.87 -1.97
C SER A 388 -14.87 6.52 -2.08
N ILE A 389 -14.15 6.28 -3.17
CA ILE A 389 -12.83 6.92 -3.36
C ILE A 389 -12.97 8.43 -3.56
N VAL A 390 -14.01 8.87 -4.28
CA VAL A 390 -14.32 10.29 -4.42
C VAL A 390 -14.74 10.91 -3.09
N ASN A 391 -15.57 10.22 -2.30
CA ASN A 391 -15.97 10.65 -0.97
C ASN A 391 -14.74 10.82 -0.06
N PHE A 392 -13.82 9.84 -0.07
CA PHE A 392 -12.57 9.91 0.68
C PHE A 392 -11.70 11.10 0.25
N ALA A 393 -11.47 11.26 -1.06
CA ALA A 393 -10.66 12.33 -1.63
C ALA A 393 -11.21 13.73 -1.29
N ASN A 394 -12.53 13.85 -1.19
CA ASN A 394 -13.23 15.09 -0.90
C ASN A 394 -13.47 15.38 0.59
N GLN A 395 -13.05 14.51 1.53
CA GLN A 395 -13.35 14.73 2.96
C GLN A 395 -12.80 16.05 3.52
N TYR A 396 -11.74 16.60 2.92
CA TYR A 396 -11.21 17.91 3.31
C TYR A 396 -12.22 19.05 3.10
N LYS A 397 -13.21 18.88 2.22
CA LYS A 397 -14.28 19.88 1.98
C LYS A 397 -15.24 19.99 3.17
N ASP A 398 -15.26 18.99 4.05
CA ASP A 398 -16.10 18.97 5.24
C ASP A 398 -15.42 19.60 6.47
N ILE A 399 -14.26 20.25 6.32
CA ILE A 399 -13.60 20.93 7.44
C ILE A 399 -14.49 22.08 7.95
N VAL A 400 -14.92 21.99 9.20
CA VAL A 400 -15.77 23.00 9.85
C VAL A 400 -14.94 24.11 10.47
N SER A 401 -13.83 23.75 11.12
CA SER A 401 -12.92 24.71 11.75
C SER A 401 -11.49 24.16 11.89
N GLY A 402 -10.55 25.02 12.27
CA GLY A 402 -9.15 24.64 12.48
C GLY A 402 -8.50 25.44 13.61
N SER A 403 -7.54 24.83 14.28
CA SER A 403 -6.73 25.46 15.33
C SER A 403 -5.39 25.97 14.77
N ALA A 404 -4.76 26.91 15.48
CA ALA A 404 -3.43 27.42 15.15
C ALA A 404 -2.34 26.32 15.13
N ASN A 405 -2.58 25.19 15.82
CA ASN A 405 -1.69 24.03 15.86
C ASN A 405 -1.92 23.05 14.69
N GLY A 406 -2.76 23.40 13.70
CA GLY A 406 -3.03 22.57 12.53
C GLY A 406 -4.06 21.46 12.75
N ILE A 407 -4.65 21.33 13.94
CA ILE A 407 -5.75 20.38 14.18
C ILE A 407 -7.01 20.95 13.53
N VAL A 408 -7.56 20.19 12.57
CA VAL A 408 -8.85 20.49 11.92
C VAL A 408 -9.98 19.72 12.58
N VAL A 409 -11.17 20.32 12.60
CA VAL A 409 -12.41 19.72 13.08
C VAL A 409 -13.26 19.38 11.87
N MET A 410 -13.65 18.12 11.78
CA MET A 410 -14.58 17.60 10.77
C MET A 410 -15.82 17.05 11.47
N PRO A 411 -17.00 17.12 10.84
CA PRO A 411 -18.19 16.48 11.37
C PRO A 411 -18.00 14.96 11.29
N GLY A 412 -18.37 14.26 12.34
CA GLY A 412 -18.62 12.82 12.24
C GLY A 412 -19.71 12.58 11.21
N THR A 413 -19.73 11.43 10.55
CA THR A 413 -20.76 11.14 9.54
C THR A 413 -22.15 11.24 10.17
N THR A 414 -22.93 12.24 9.75
CA THR A 414 -24.32 12.53 10.18
C THR A 414 -25.36 12.22 9.11
N ASN A 415 -24.91 12.02 7.87
CA ASN A 415 -25.82 11.61 6.81
C ASN A 415 -26.34 10.23 7.17
N GLY A 416 -27.66 10.12 7.16
CA GLY A 416 -28.27 8.82 7.17
C GLY A 416 -27.69 8.05 6.00
N ILE A 417 -26.99 6.96 6.30
CA ILE A 417 -26.93 5.86 5.37
C ILE A 417 -28.37 5.37 5.33
N ASP A 418 -29.28 6.03 4.59
CA ASP A 418 -30.65 5.53 4.42
C ASP A 418 -30.56 4.03 4.23
N GLU A 419 -31.56 3.25 4.65
CA GLU A 419 -31.54 1.82 4.33
C GLU A 419 -31.35 1.57 2.81
N ASP A 420 -31.54 2.63 2.01
CA ASP A 420 -31.31 2.78 0.57
C ASP A 420 -29.92 3.34 0.14
N VAL A 421 -29.10 3.94 1.02
CA VAL A 421 -27.72 4.37 0.67
C VAL A 421 -26.79 3.15 0.70
N PHE A 422 -26.14 2.86 -0.43
CA PHE A 422 -25.24 1.72 -0.53
C PHE A 422 -24.02 1.93 0.35
N ARG A 423 -23.82 1.04 1.34
CA ARG A 423 -22.65 1.06 2.23
C ARG A 423 -21.33 1.10 1.45
N ARG A 424 -21.29 0.58 0.22
CA ARG A 424 -20.12 0.63 -0.67
C ARG A 424 -19.75 2.03 -1.20
N ASP A 425 -20.57 3.06 -1.04
CA ASP A 425 -20.41 4.37 -1.72
C ASP A 425 -19.81 5.49 -0.86
N GLU A 426 -19.66 5.28 0.45
CA GLU A 426 -19.08 6.27 1.35
C GLU A 426 -18.09 5.65 2.34
N ILE A 427 -17.08 6.44 2.73
CA ILE A 427 -16.14 6.10 3.80
C ILE A 427 -16.54 6.87 5.06
N PRO A 428 -17.15 6.20 6.07
CA PRO A 428 -17.65 6.88 7.24
C PRO A 428 -16.52 7.35 8.17
N ARG A 429 -16.70 8.53 8.77
CA ARG A 429 -15.92 9.05 9.88
C ARG A 429 -16.66 8.77 11.18
N GLN A 430 -16.20 7.77 11.93
CA GLN A 430 -16.90 7.29 13.11
C GLN A 430 -15.97 6.92 14.26
N LEU A 431 -16.48 7.02 15.48
CA LEU A 431 -15.79 6.54 16.66
C LEU A 431 -15.81 5.01 16.69
N VAL A 432 -14.72 4.42 17.14
CA VAL A 432 -14.54 2.97 17.24
C VAL A 432 -14.72 2.53 18.69
N LEU A 433 -15.46 1.42 18.90
CA LEU A 433 -15.46 0.72 20.18
C LEU A 433 -14.12 -0.01 20.32
N ALA A 434 -13.22 0.53 21.13
CA ALA A 434 -11.93 -0.08 21.37
C ALA A 434 -12.05 -1.30 22.31
N ARG A 435 -12.95 -1.22 23.29
CA ARG A 435 -13.04 -2.21 24.38
C ARG A 435 -14.37 -2.20 25.13
N VAL A 436 -14.81 -3.37 25.57
CA VAL A 436 -15.84 -3.61 26.60
C VAL A 436 -15.20 -4.37 27.74
N HIS A 437 -15.14 -3.74 28.91
CA HIS A 437 -14.66 -4.32 30.16
C HIS A 437 -15.84 -4.75 31.01
N TRP A 438 -15.89 -6.04 31.33
CA TRP A 438 -16.82 -6.58 32.32
C TRP A 438 -16.07 -6.93 33.60
N ILE A 439 -16.47 -6.32 34.70
CA ILE A 439 -15.98 -6.67 36.03
C ILE A 439 -17.08 -7.45 36.74
N PHE A 440 -16.81 -8.73 37.01
CA PHE A 440 -17.70 -9.58 37.80
C PHE A 440 -17.21 -9.64 39.24
N SER A 441 -18.12 -9.33 40.15
CA SER A 441 -17.82 -9.27 41.57
C SER A 441 -18.84 -10.04 42.39
N PHE A 442 -18.35 -10.69 43.44
CA PHE A 442 -19.20 -11.24 44.48
C PHE A 442 -19.59 -10.15 45.46
N PHE A 443 -20.83 -10.21 45.91
CA PHE A 443 -21.44 -9.21 46.76
C PHE A 443 -22.53 -9.88 47.59
N SER A 444 -22.73 -9.46 48.83
CA SER A 444 -23.85 -9.95 49.65
C SER A 444 -24.60 -8.80 50.31
N LYS A 445 -25.91 -8.99 50.47
CA LYS A 445 -26.83 -8.05 51.12
C LYS A 445 -27.59 -8.75 52.23
N GLU A 446 -27.97 -7.98 53.25
CA GLU A 446 -28.89 -8.43 54.28
C GLU A 446 -30.24 -8.83 53.66
N ASP A 447 -30.80 -9.96 54.10
CA ASP A 447 -32.15 -10.37 53.69
C ASP A 447 -33.16 -9.41 54.32
N GLU A 448 -33.93 -8.70 53.48
CA GLU A 448 -34.96 -7.75 53.92
C GLU A 448 -36.01 -8.39 54.85
N ASN A 449 -36.20 -9.72 54.78
CA ASN A 449 -37.16 -10.46 55.59
C ASN A 449 -36.55 -11.09 56.85
N ASP A 450 -35.23 -11.25 56.91
CA ASP A 450 -34.51 -11.89 58.02
C ASP A 450 -33.09 -11.30 58.19
N PRO A 451 -32.92 -10.26 59.03
CA PRO A 451 -31.63 -9.62 59.31
C PRO A 451 -30.50 -10.54 59.75
N SER A 452 -30.82 -11.77 60.18
CA SER A 452 -29.82 -12.77 60.57
C SER A 452 -29.21 -13.51 59.37
N LYS A 453 -29.69 -13.23 58.15
CA LYS A 453 -29.26 -13.89 56.92
C LYS A 453 -28.71 -12.92 55.87
N LEU A 454 -27.80 -13.45 55.06
CA LEU A 454 -27.22 -12.78 53.91
C LEU A 454 -27.65 -13.50 52.63
N ILE A 455 -28.05 -12.72 51.63
CA ILE A 455 -28.33 -13.19 50.28
C ILE A 455 -27.11 -12.91 49.41
N PRO A 456 -26.58 -13.91 48.68
CA PRO A 456 -25.51 -13.72 47.72
C PRO A 456 -26.02 -13.11 46.41
N TYR A 457 -25.25 -12.16 45.88
CA TYR A 457 -25.50 -11.45 44.63
C TYR A 457 -24.31 -11.57 43.69
N LEU A 458 -24.60 -11.64 42.40
CA LEU A 458 -23.65 -11.39 41.33
C LEU A 458 -23.76 -9.92 40.93
N LYS A 459 -22.64 -9.20 41.00
CA LYS A 459 -22.52 -7.84 40.48
C LYS A 459 -21.72 -7.84 39.19
N ALA A 460 -22.27 -7.25 38.13
CA ALA A 460 -21.57 -7.08 36.86
C ALA A 460 -21.51 -5.60 36.47
N SER A 461 -20.29 -5.09 36.32
CA SER A 461 -20.02 -3.69 36.02
C SER A 461 -19.41 -3.55 34.62
N PRO A 462 -20.20 -3.23 33.59
CA PRO A 462 -19.67 -2.97 32.26
C PRO A 462 -19.05 -1.56 32.17
N VAL A 463 -17.92 -1.46 31.49
CA VAL A 463 -17.23 -0.22 31.14
C VAL A 463 -16.94 -0.24 29.64
N LEU A 464 -17.32 0.83 28.94
CA LEU A 464 -17.14 0.95 27.50
C LEU A 464 -16.01 1.93 27.20
N THR A 465 -15.12 1.58 26.28
CA THR A 465 -14.06 2.49 25.79
C THR A 465 -14.29 2.79 24.32
N PHE A 466 -14.43 4.07 24.01
CA PHE A 466 -14.49 4.55 22.63
C PHE A 466 -13.26 5.38 22.29
N TRP A 467 -12.94 5.43 21.01
CA TRP A 467 -11.73 6.05 20.51
C TRP A 467 -11.94 6.69 19.15
N ASN A 468 -11.31 7.85 18.94
CA ASN A 468 -11.17 8.50 17.64
C ASN A 468 -9.88 8.03 16.94
N PRO A 469 -9.95 7.16 15.92
CA PRO A 469 -8.77 6.60 15.26
C PRO A 469 -8.05 7.55 14.28
N TYR A 470 -8.59 8.75 14.05
CA TYR A 470 -8.17 9.62 12.96
C TYR A 470 -7.24 10.77 13.41
N ASN A 471 -6.51 11.32 12.44
CA ASN A 471 -5.66 12.51 12.57
C ASN A 471 -6.43 13.82 12.79
N VAL A 472 -7.75 13.82 12.60
CA VAL A 472 -8.62 15.00 12.74
C VAL A 472 -9.46 14.95 14.01
N ALA A 473 -9.91 16.11 14.48
CA ALA A 473 -10.91 16.16 15.53
C ALA A 473 -12.30 15.88 14.94
N ILE A 474 -13.08 15.04 15.60
CA ILE A 474 -14.45 14.71 15.18
C ILE A 474 -15.44 15.47 16.03
N GLU A 475 -16.31 16.25 15.38
CA GLU A 475 -17.47 16.90 15.99
C GLU A 475 -18.74 16.09 15.70
N ARG A 476 -19.50 15.71 16.73
CA ARG A 476 -20.79 15.00 16.55
C ARG A 476 -21.99 15.95 16.67
N ALA A 477 -23.10 15.56 16.05
CA ALA A 477 -24.36 16.32 15.98
C ALA A 477 -24.97 16.66 17.36
N THR A 478 -25.96 17.55 17.35
CA THR A 478 -26.55 18.20 18.53
C THR A 478 -27.33 17.31 19.49
N ASP A 479 -27.56 16.04 19.17
CA ASP A 479 -28.25 15.11 20.06
C ASP A 479 -27.36 14.66 21.22
N ASN A 480 -27.94 14.49 22.41
CA ASN A 480 -27.19 14.13 23.62
C ASN A 480 -26.75 12.66 23.67
N ARG A 481 -27.22 11.84 22.71
CA ARG A 481 -26.93 10.41 22.60
C ARG A 481 -25.73 10.25 21.67
N LEU A 482 -24.60 9.81 22.21
CA LEU A 482 -23.38 9.60 21.45
C LEU A 482 -23.44 8.27 20.69
N ILE A 483 -23.83 7.19 21.39
CA ILE A 483 -23.77 5.80 20.94
C ILE A 483 -24.98 5.05 21.49
N GLN A 484 -25.53 4.12 20.71
CA GLN A 484 -26.57 3.21 21.17
C GLN A 484 -26.19 1.80 20.72
N GLY A 485 -26.56 0.78 21.47
CA GLY A 485 -26.33 -0.58 20.99
C GLY A 485 -27.09 -1.63 21.75
N ASN A 486 -27.03 -2.84 21.23
CA ASN A 486 -27.48 -4.04 21.89
C ASN A 486 -26.43 -5.15 21.76
N LEU A 487 -26.01 -5.70 22.89
CA LEU A 487 -25.13 -6.87 22.94
C LEU A 487 -25.99 -8.11 23.23
N GLY A 488 -26.09 -9.04 22.27
CA GLY A 488 -26.87 -10.25 22.42
C GLY A 488 -26.17 -11.29 23.29
N THR A 489 -25.00 -11.75 22.86
CA THR A 489 -24.13 -12.61 23.68
C THR A 489 -23.10 -11.76 24.40
N LEU A 490 -23.15 -11.78 25.73
CA LEU A 490 -22.32 -10.90 26.54
C LEU A 490 -20.96 -11.48 26.89
N LEU A 491 -20.82 -12.81 26.87
CA LEU A 491 -19.61 -13.53 27.27
C LEU A 491 -19.55 -14.91 26.58
N PRO A 492 -18.34 -15.45 26.34
CA PRO A 492 -18.14 -16.82 25.90
C PRO A 492 -18.18 -17.88 27.00
N TYR A 493 -18.69 -17.53 28.18
CA TYR A 493 -18.86 -18.46 29.30
C TYR A 493 -20.27 -18.49 29.84
N ARG A 494 -20.66 -19.67 30.31
CA ARG A 494 -21.81 -19.93 31.17
C ARG A 494 -21.32 -20.15 32.58
N PHE A 495 -22.08 -19.72 33.57
CA PHE A 495 -21.70 -19.78 34.97
C PHE A 495 -22.54 -20.77 35.75
N LYS A 496 -21.90 -21.45 36.70
CA LYS A 496 -22.54 -22.22 37.75
C LYS A 496 -21.95 -21.82 39.09
N PHE A 497 -22.82 -21.39 39.99
CA PHE A 497 -22.44 -20.83 41.29
C PHE A 497 -22.71 -21.83 42.42
N SER A 498 -21.78 -21.92 43.36
CA SER A 498 -21.95 -22.69 44.60
C SER A 498 -21.56 -21.85 45.81
N VAL A 499 -22.26 -22.06 46.93
CA VAL A 499 -22.02 -21.39 48.21
C VAL A 499 -21.81 -22.45 49.29
N GLY A 500 -20.68 -22.40 49.99
CA GLY A 500 -20.36 -23.37 51.04
C GLY A 500 -20.29 -24.83 50.55
N GLY A 501 -19.87 -25.03 49.30
CA GLY A 501 -19.82 -26.35 48.64
C GLY A 501 -21.17 -26.89 48.13
N SER A 502 -22.27 -26.14 48.31
CA SER A 502 -23.58 -26.50 47.77
C SER A 502 -23.88 -25.71 46.50
N ALA A 503 -24.17 -26.39 45.39
CA ALA A 503 -24.52 -25.75 44.13
C ALA A 503 -25.88 -25.03 44.23
N LEU A 504 -25.93 -23.79 43.74
CA LEU A 504 -27.16 -22.98 43.68
C LEU A 504 -28.06 -23.34 42.48
N SER A 505 -27.46 -23.88 41.41
CA SER A 505 -28.16 -24.40 40.25
C SER A 505 -27.57 -25.74 39.78
N THR A 506 -28.39 -26.58 39.16
CA THR A 506 -27.95 -27.84 38.53
C THR A 506 -27.27 -27.59 37.20
N ASP A 507 -27.74 -26.60 36.43
CA ASP A 507 -27.26 -26.30 35.07
C ASP A 507 -26.41 -25.03 35.03
N PHE A 508 -25.51 -24.96 34.04
CA PHE A 508 -24.74 -23.76 33.68
C PHE A 508 -25.65 -22.74 32.99
N LYS A 509 -25.58 -21.48 33.41
CA LYS A 509 -26.43 -20.39 32.88
C LYS A 509 -25.59 -19.30 32.20
N PRO A 510 -25.91 -18.90 30.96
CA PRO A 510 -25.30 -17.71 30.36
C PRO A 510 -25.70 -16.44 31.12
N LEU A 511 -24.91 -15.37 31.01
CA LEU A 511 -25.21 -14.08 31.67
C LEU A 511 -26.61 -13.54 31.29
N THR A 512 -27.06 -13.84 30.06
CA THR A 512 -28.36 -13.46 29.51
C THR A 512 -29.56 -14.06 30.27
N ASP A 513 -29.37 -15.15 31.01
CA ASP A 513 -30.44 -15.78 31.82
C ASP A 513 -30.72 -15.04 33.14
N PHE A 514 -29.82 -14.16 33.58
CA PHE A 514 -30.04 -13.32 34.76
C PHE A 514 -30.93 -12.11 34.46
N PHE A 515 -31.19 -11.81 33.18
CA PHE A 515 -32.10 -10.73 32.78
C PHE A 515 -33.55 -11.08 33.11
N VAL A 516 -34.27 -10.15 33.75
CA VAL A 516 -35.62 -10.41 34.25
C VAL A 516 -36.66 -9.88 33.25
N GLY A 517 -37.68 -10.69 32.91
CA GLY A 517 -38.81 -10.31 32.05
C GLY A 517 -38.94 -11.14 30.76
N GLY A 518 -40.10 -11.11 30.10
CA GLY A 518 -40.44 -11.97 28.94
C GLY A 518 -40.06 -11.44 27.55
N GLY A 519 -39.06 -10.55 27.42
CA GLY A 519 -38.64 -10.00 26.12
C GLY A 519 -37.22 -10.44 25.70
N ARG A 520 -36.57 -9.68 24.81
CA ARG A 520 -35.25 -10.00 24.24
C ARG A 520 -34.16 -10.02 25.32
N LYS A 521 -33.39 -11.11 25.42
CA LYS A 521 -32.28 -11.31 26.37
C LYS A 521 -30.98 -10.67 25.87
N GLU A 522 -30.94 -9.35 25.77
CA GLU A 522 -29.78 -8.58 25.25
C GLU A 522 -29.48 -7.39 26.18
N LEU A 523 -28.21 -6.97 26.29
CA LEU A 523 -27.86 -5.70 26.94
C LEU A 523 -28.09 -4.55 25.97
N TRP A 524 -29.18 -3.82 26.15
CA TRP A 524 -29.41 -2.54 25.47
C TRP A 524 -28.68 -1.43 26.23
N PHE A 525 -27.94 -0.58 25.53
CA PHE A 525 -27.24 0.54 26.14
C PHE A 525 -27.27 1.82 25.30
N VAL A 526 -27.11 2.95 25.96
CA VAL A 526 -26.99 4.29 25.39
C VAL A 526 -25.86 5.02 26.12
N VAL A 527 -24.96 5.63 25.36
CA VAL A 527 -23.87 6.45 25.87
C VAL A 527 -24.21 7.92 25.65
N ASN A 528 -24.13 8.72 26.71
CA ASN A 528 -24.31 10.17 26.65
C ASN A 528 -22.97 10.84 26.98
N ASP A 529 -22.61 11.91 26.26
CA ASP A 529 -21.30 12.56 26.35
C ASP A 529 -21.30 13.91 27.10
N ASP A 530 -22.33 14.16 27.94
CA ASP A 530 -22.48 15.32 28.85
C ASP A 530 -21.93 16.67 28.33
N GLY A 531 -22.16 16.97 27.04
CA GLY A 531 -21.79 18.24 26.38
C GLY A 531 -20.40 18.30 25.73
N ASN A 532 -19.52 17.31 25.89
CA ASN A 532 -18.17 17.32 25.29
C ASN A 532 -18.13 16.67 23.90
N ARG A 533 -18.66 17.35 22.88
CA ARG A 533 -18.91 16.76 21.54
C ARG A 533 -17.71 16.64 20.61
N ILE A 534 -16.58 17.25 20.98
CA ILE A 534 -15.38 17.27 20.16
C ILE A 534 -14.44 16.20 20.66
N TRP A 535 -14.13 15.24 19.81
CA TRP A 535 -13.16 14.18 20.04
C TRP A 535 -11.84 14.58 19.41
N LYS A 536 -10.80 14.79 20.20
CA LYS A 536 -9.48 15.18 19.69
C LYS A 536 -8.85 14.04 18.87
N PRO A 537 -7.88 14.35 17.98
CA PRO A 537 -7.17 13.33 17.23
C PRO A 537 -6.59 12.27 18.16
N GLY A 538 -6.89 11.01 17.86
CA GLY A 538 -6.44 9.87 18.65
C GLY A 538 -7.06 9.70 20.04
N GLU A 539 -7.96 10.56 20.49
CA GLU A 539 -8.47 10.55 21.88
C GLU A 539 -9.31 9.30 22.19
N SER A 540 -9.06 8.68 23.35
CA SER A 540 -9.92 7.64 23.92
C SER A 540 -10.70 8.16 25.13
N ARG A 541 -11.93 7.68 25.32
CA ARG A 541 -12.75 7.98 26.49
C ARG A 541 -13.46 6.74 27.02
N ILE A 542 -13.63 6.72 28.34
CA ILE A 542 -14.32 5.65 29.06
C ILE A 542 -15.70 6.08 29.53
N TYR A 543 -16.63 5.14 29.51
CA TYR A 543 -18.00 5.34 29.96
C TYR A 543 -18.43 4.20 30.89
N SER A 544 -19.10 4.55 31.98
CA SER A 544 -19.66 3.62 32.95
C SER A 544 -21.14 3.94 33.21
N ILE A 545 -21.85 3.00 33.82
CA ILE A 545 -23.29 3.12 34.09
C ILE A 545 -23.62 4.36 34.95
N ARG A 546 -24.65 5.08 34.52
CA ARG A 546 -25.30 6.19 35.22
C ARG A 546 -26.16 5.67 36.37
N ASP A 547 -26.10 6.35 37.51
CA ASP A 547 -26.94 6.06 38.67
C ASP A 547 -28.44 6.36 38.40
N ARG A 548 -29.24 5.30 38.28
CA ARG A 548 -30.70 5.38 38.49
C ARG A 548 -31.14 4.14 39.25
N GLY A 549 -31.69 4.36 40.46
CA GLY A 549 -32.26 3.31 41.30
C GLY A 549 -33.25 2.42 40.55
N ALA A 550 -32.82 1.17 40.32
CA ALA A 550 -33.56 -0.08 40.12
C ALA A 550 -32.60 -1.03 39.37
N ASP A 551 -31.79 -1.75 40.15
CA ASP A 551 -30.58 -2.54 39.79
C ASP A 551 -30.80 -3.78 38.90
N ARG A 552 -31.93 -3.85 38.18
CA ARG A 552 -32.26 -4.96 37.30
C ARG A 552 -32.43 -4.46 35.88
N LEU A 553 -31.64 -4.98 34.96
CA LEU A 553 -32.01 -4.96 33.54
C LEU A 553 -33.30 -5.75 33.38
N ALA A 554 -34.42 -5.04 33.41
CA ALA A 554 -35.65 -5.55 32.83
C ALA A 554 -35.42 -5.64 31.32
N SER A 555 -35.73 -6.79 30.73
CA SER A 555 -35.67 -6.99 29.28
C SER A 555 -36.29 -5.79 28.53
N GLY A 556 -35.55 -5.19 27.60
CA GLY A 556 -36.01 -4.10 26.74
C GLY A 556 -35.80 -2.67 27.28
N LYS A 557 -35.18 -2.48 28.45
CA LYS A 557 -34.73 -1.15 28.91
C LYS A 557 -33.25 -0.90 28.59
N SER A 558 -32.92 0.28 28.09
CA SER A 558 -31.53 0.64 27.78
C SER A 558 -30.77 1.18 28.99
N ALA A 559 -29.65 0.53 29.33
CA ALA A 559 -28.67 1.03 30.29
C ALA A 559 -28.08 2.37 29.82
N GLN A 560 -28.00 3.33 30.73
CA GLN A 560 -27.45 4.66 30.41
C GLN A 560 -26.00 4.70 30.88
N PHE A 561 -25.10 5.13 30.00
CA PHE A 561 -23.68 5.30 30.27
C PHE A 561 -23.32 6.78 30.20
N GLU A 562 -22.46 7.21 31.11
CA GLU A 562 -21.95 8.59 31.21
C GLU A 562 -20.42 8.56 31.30
N LEU A 563 -19.80 9.66 30.88
CA LEU A 563 -18.35 9.82 30.88
C LEU A 563 -17.75 9.52 32.26
N GLY A 564 -16.64 8.79 32.27
CA GLY A 564 -15.86 8.44 33.45
C GLY A 564 -16.09 7.03 33.99
N TYR A 565 -15.16 6.55 34.80
CA TYR A 565 -15.18 5.22 35.41
C TYR A 565 -15.74 5.28 36.83
N ARG A 566 -16.74 4.45 37.10
CA ARG A 566 -17.41 4.34 38.40
C ARG A 566 -17.36 2.90 38.88
N THR A 567 -16.55 2.62 39.88
CA THR A 567 -16.30 1.26 40.41
C THR A 567 -17.48 0.67 41.19
N THR A 568 -18.33 1.51 41.77
CA THR A 568 -19.42 1.07 42.64
C THR A 568 -20.74 0.78 41.89
N ARG A 569 -20.78 1.00 40.58
CA ARG A 569 -22.01 0.93 39.77
C ARG A 569 -22.01 -0.30 38.87
N GLY A 570 -23.15 -0.96 38.75
CA GLY A 570 -23.30 -2.18 37.94
C GLY A 570 -24.68 -2.78 38.08
N PHE A 571 -24.90 -3.90 37.40
CA PHE A 571 -26.10 -4.71 37.53
C PHE A 571 -25.95 -5.70 38.68
N GLU A 572 -27.02 -5.90 39.45
CA GLU A 572 -26.99 -6.74 40.64
C GLU A 572 -28.12 -7.77 40.59
N TRP A 573 -27.75 -9.05 40.61
CA TRP A 573 -28.70 -10.16 40.56
C TRP A 573 -28.56 -11.06 41.79
N PRO A 574 -29.66 -11.34 42.53
CA PRO A 574 -29.61 -12.33 43.60
C PRO A 574 -29.40 -13.71 42.98
N LEU A 575 -28.43 -14.45 43.50
CA LEU A 575 -28.12 -15.81 43.03
C LEU A 575 -29.11 -16.85 43.61
N THR A 576 -29.76 -16.55 44.73
CA THR A 576 -30.80 -17.36 45.34
C THR A 576 -31.84 -16.47 46.01
N THR A 577 -33.03 -17.03 46.25
CA THR A 577 -34.10 -16.41 47.05
C THR A 577 -34.01 -16.76 48.53
N THR A 578 -33.12 -17.68 48.91
CA THR A 578 -32.96 -18.15 50.30
C THR A 578 -31.69 -17.57 50.90
N GLY A 579 -31.80 -16.81 51.99
CA GLY A 579 -30.63 -16.28 52.72
C GLY A 579 -29.87 -17.36 53.51
N TYR A 580 -28.56 -17.17 53.65
CA TYR A 580 -27.67 -18.01 54.47
C TYR A 580 -27.36 -17.34 55.79
N GLY A 581 -27.13 -18.13 56.85
CA GLY A 581 -26.84 -17.59 58.18
C GLY A 581 -25.59 -16.70 58.20
N ARG A 582 -25.72 -15.54 58.86
CA ARG A 582 -24.63 -14.59 59.04
C ARG A 582 -23.60 -15.13 60.03
N SER A 583 -22.36 -15.36 59.56
CA SER A 583 -21.24 -15.75 60.42
C SER A 583 -20.45 -14.49 60.85
N GLY A 584 -20.19 -14.34 62.15
CA GLY A 584 -19.29 -13.29 62.67
C GLY A 584 -17.80 -13.66 62.60
N ASP A 585 -17.48 -14.92 62.32
CA ASP A 585 -16.11 -15.40 62.10
C ASP A 585 -15.91 -15.68 60.59
N PRO A 586 -14.92 -15.03 59.93
CA PRO A 586 -14.60 -15.27 58.52
C PRO A 586 -14.20 -16.72 58.22
N SER A 587 -13.60 -17.44 59.18
CA SER A 587 -13.14 -18.82 59.00
C SER A 587 -14.26 -19.85 58.97
N THR A 588 -15.44 -19.50 59.45
CA THR A 588 -16.67 -20.32 59.39
C THR A 588 -17.70 -19.77 58.41
N SER A 589 -17.34 -18.72 57.67
CA SER A 589 -18.21 -18.13 56.64
C SER A 589 -18.15 -18.94 55.34
N LEU A 590 -19.26 -18.98 54.61
CA LEU A 590 -19.41 -19.81 53.41
C LEU A 590 -18.61 -19.20 52.25
N SER A 591 -17.77 -19.99 51.59
CA SER A 591 -17.01 -19.57 50.41
C SER A 591 -17.86 -19.60 49.14
N PHE A 592 -17.46 -18.82 48.15
CA PHE A 592 -18.03 -18.85 46.80
C PHE A 592 -17.19 -19.71 45.85
N THR A 593 -17.86 -20.54 45.04
CA THR A 593 -17.22 -21.27 43.94
C THR A 593 -17.93 -20.96 42.64
N VAL A 594 -17.17 -20.61 41.59
CA VAL A 594 -17.69 -20.44 40.23
C VAL A 594 -17.06 -21.47 39.32
N GLU A 595 -17.91 -22.30 38.74
CA GLU A 595 -17.56 -23.17 37.62
C GLU A 595 -18.00 -22.45 36.34
N THR A 596 -17.14 -22.43 35.32
CA THR A 596 -17.51 -21.91 33.99
C THR A 596 -17.51 -23.03 32.97
N ASP A 597 -18.39 -22.90 31.98
CA ASP A 597 -18.47 -23.78 30.81
C ASP A 597 -18.50 -22.92 29.55
N ARG A 598 -17.90 -23.39 28.45
CA ARG A 598 -17.80 -22.61 27.21
C ARG A 598 -19.17 -22.43 26.59
N ASN A 599 -19.47 -21.21 26.16
CA ASN A 599 -20.71 -20.90 25.45
C ASN A 599 -20.46 -20.92 23.93
N THR A 600 -21.22 -21.75 23.21
CA THR A 600 -21.06 -21.95 21.76
C THR A 600 -21.69 -20.82 20.91
N GLU A 601 -22.52 -19.96 21.53
CA GLU A 601 -23.27 -18.87 20.88
C GLU A 601 -22.53 -17.52 20.91
N VAL A 602 -21.24 -17.49 20.62
CA VAL A 602 -20.40 -16.28 20.64
C VAL A 602 -20.07 -15.89 19.20
N ALA A 603 -19.97 -14.65 18.73
CA ALA A 603 -20.46 -13.39 19.24
C ALA A 603 -19.99 -12.09 18.51
N PHE A 604 -19.38 -12.06 17.32
CA PHE A 604 -18.85 -10.80 16.74
C PHE A 604 -19.64 -10.28 15.52
N GLU A 605 -20.55 -9.34 15.78
CA GLU A 605 -21.06 -8.42 14.76
C GLU A 605 -20.70 -6.99 15.19
N MET A 606 -20.40 -6.13 14.21
CA MET A 606 -20.26 -4.69 14.41
C MET A 606 -20.96 -4.01 13.25
N LYS A 607 -21.96 -3.17 13.52
CA LYS A 607 -22.76 -2.50 12.49
C LYS A 607 -23.10 -1.08 12.89
N ASN A 608 -22.37 -0.11 12.36
CA ASN A 608 -22.67 1.30 12.59
C ASN A 608 -23.85 1.78 11.71
N THR A 609 -24.73 2.63 12.27
CA THR A 609 -25.93 3.20 11.61
C THR A 609 -26.11 4.71 11.92
N ASN A 610 -27.21 5.29 11.41
CA ASN A 610 -27.35 6.68 10.95
C ASN A 610 -27.42 7.80 12.01
N GLN A 611 -27.99 7.56 13.18
CA GLN A 611 -28.25 8.65 14.14
C GLN A 611 -27.25 8.61 15.30
N ASN A 612 -26.84 7.40 15.69
CA ASN A 612 -25.82 7.11 16.69
C ASN A 612 -24.95 5.99 16.13
N THR A 613 -23.67 5.91 16.50
CA THR A 613 -22.90 4.67 16.32
C THR A 613 -23.73 3.55 16.93
N TYR A 614 -24.32 2.70 16.09
CA TYR A 614 -25.11 1.56 16.54
C TYR A 614 -24.14 0.40 16.69
N LEU A 615 -24.16 -0.26 17.84
CA LEU A 615 -23.33 -1.44 18.03
C LEU A 615 -24.25 -2.64 18.27
N ARG A 616 -24.10 -3.67 17.45
CA ARG A 616 -24.86 -4.91 17.57
C ARG A 616 -23.90 -6.07 17.50
N SER A 617 -23.91 -6.93 18.51
CA SER A 617 -23.16 -8.19 18.52
C SER A 617 -24.14 -9.38 18.41
N LEU A 618 -23.94 -10.23 17.40
CA LEU A 618 -24.70 -11.45 17.10
C LEU A 618 -23.83 -12.42 16.30
N SER A 619 -23.78 -13.71 16.66
CA SER A 619 -22.95 -14.70 15.98
C SER A 619 -23.02 -16.09 16.63
N ASP A 620 -22.63 -17.10 15.86
CA ASP A 620 -22.41 -18.49 16.27
C ASP A 620 -20.99 -18.90 15.86
N ILE A 621 -20.15 -19.33 16.80
CA ILE A 621 -18.80 -19.88 16.53
C ILE A 621 -18.91 -21.41 16.54
N ASP A 622 -18.13 -22.08 15.69
CA ASP A 622 -18.04 -23.54 15.73
C ASP A 622 -17.51 -23.99 17.11
N PRO A 623 -18.29 -24.74 17.90
CA PRO A 623 -17.86 -25.18 19.22
C PRO A 623 -16.62 -26.08 19.21
N THR A 624 -16.31 -26.73 18.08
CA THR A 624 -15.19 -27.67 17.98
C THR A 624 -13.82 -26.99 18.04
N ILE A 625 -13.74 -25.71 17.71
CA ILE A 625 -12.48 -24.94 17.69
C ILE A 625 -12.28 -24.09 18.96
N LEU A 626 -13.30 -23.93 19.81
CA LEU A 626 -13.22 -23.07 21.00
C LEU A 626 -12.14 -23.51 21.99
N SER A 627 -11.81 -24.81 22.02
CA SER A 627 -10.72 -25.35 22.84
C SER A 627 -9.35 -24.85 22.46
N ASP A 628 -9.17 -24.39 21.22
CA ASP A 628 -7.88 -23.91 20.72
C ASP A 628 -7.63 -22.46 21.14
N TYR A 629 -8.66 -21.73 21.57
CA TYR A 629 -8.60 -20.30 21.91
C TYR A 629 -8.71 -20.01 23.40
N TRP A 630 -9.57 -20.74 24.14
CA TRP A 630 -9.85 -20.45 25.54
C TRP A 630 -9.93 -21.74 26.37
N ASP A 631 -9.21 -21.78 27.49
CA ASP A 631 -9.25 -22.91 28.44
C ASP A 631 -10.52 -22.90 29.29
N ASP A 632 -10.93 -24.06 29.82
CA ASP A 632 -12.03 -24.12 30.78
C ASP A 632 -11.57 -23.50 32.12
N LEU A 633 -12.23 -22.43 32.55
CA LEU A 633 -11.88 -21.73 33.78
C LEU A 633 -12.67 -22.29 34.96
N THR A 634 -11.98 -22.88 35.94
CA THR A 634 -12.58 -23.18 37.25
C THR A 634 -12.03 -22.19 38.28
N ILE A 635 -12.88 -21.28 38.76
CA ILE A 635 -12.48 -20.24 39.71
C ILE A 635 -13.00 -20.66 41.09
N THR A 636 -12.14 -21.34 41.86
CA THR A 636 -12.43 -21.66 43.26
C THR A 636 -11.83 -20.58 44.14
N ASN A 637 -12.62 -19.58 44.51
CA ASN A 637 -12.16 -18.51 45.38
C ASN A 637 -12.45 -18.86 46.85
N THR A 638 -11.41 -19.21 47.59
CA THR A 638 -11.50 -19.53 49.03
C THR A 638 -11.37 -18.30 49.94
N ASN A 639 -11.01 -17.13 49.39
CA ASN A 639 -10.78 -15.90 50.15
C ASN A 639 -12.03 -15.02 50.26
N GLN A 640 -12.91 -15.08 49.26
CA GLN A 640 -14.19 -14.36 49.24
C GLN A 640 -15.26 -15.17 49.97
N THR A 641 -15.58 -14.77 51.20
CA THR A 641 -16.62 -15.39 52.01
C THR A 641 -17.89 -14.54 52.01
N LEU A 642 -19.04 -15.17 52.24
CA LEU A 642 -20.33 -14.49 52.26
C LEU A 642 -20.36 -13.29 53.22
N SER A 643 -19.67 -13.40 54.36
CA SER A 643 -19.58 -12.31 55.35
C SER A 643 -18.57 -11.21 54.96
N SER A 644 -17.50 -11.53 54.21
CA SER A 644 -16.46 -10.54 53.87
C SER A 644 -16.89 -9.58 52.76
N VAL A 645 -17.79 -10.02 51.87
CA VAL A 645 -18.32 -9.22 50.74
C VAL A 645 -19.65 -8.52 51.05
N GLU A 646 -20.03 -8.42 52.33
CA GLU A 646 -21.26 -7.75 52.76
C GLU A 646 -21.18 -6.27 52.45
N ASN A 647 -22.07 -5.78 51.57
CA ASN A 647 -22.09 -4.40 51.08
C ASN A 647 -20.78 -3.91 50.45
N SER A 648 -19.82 -4.80 50.19
CA SER A 648 -18.50 -4.51 49.62
C SER A 648 -18.20 -5.49 48.49
N PRO A 649 -18.44 -5.12 47.21
CA PRO A 649 -18.23 -6.03 46.10
C PRO A 649 -16.74 -6.31 45.88
N GLU A 650 -16.37 -7.58 45.73
CA GLU A 650 -15.00 -7.98 45.40
C GLU A 650 -14.94 -8.70 44.04
N PRO A 651 -14.04 -8.29 43.12
CA PRO A 651 -13.94 -8.89 41.80
C PRO A 651 -13.39 -10.32 41.87
N PHE A 652 -13.88 -11.20 40.98
CA PHE A 652 -13.37 -12.57 40.82
C PHE A 652 -13.04 -12.92 39.36
N LEU A 653 -13.62 -12.19 38.40
CA LEU A 653 -13.38 -12.37 36.97
C LEU A 653 -13.48 -11.01 36.27
N VAL A 654 -12.47 -10.70 35.46
CA VAL A 654 -12.51 -9.60 34.50
C VAL A 654 -12.55 -10.21 33.11
N ALA A 655 -13.58 -9.86 32.34
CA ALA A 655 -13.72 -10.29 30.95
C ALA A 655 -13.64 -9.09 30.03
N ILE A 656 -12.74 -9.14 29.07
CA ILE A 656 -12.35 -8.01 28.23
C ILE A 656 -12.61 -8.40 26.79
N MET A 657 -13.58 -7.75 26.15
CA MET A 657 -13.71 -7.77 24.69
C MET A 657 -12.96 -6.58 24.14
N GLN A 658 -11.94 -6.79 23.32
CA GLN A 658 -11.06 -5.72 22.87
C GLN A 658 -10.65 -5.87 21.41
N LEU A 659 -10.25 -4.77 20.77
CA LEU A 659 -9.56 -4.84 19.48
C LEU A 659 -8.28 -5.67 19.62
N ARG A 660 -7.96 -6.50 18.63
CA ARG A 660 -6.71 -7.28 18.65
C ARG A 660 -5.50 -6.37 18.61
N THR A 661 -4.71 -6.40 19.68
CA THR A 661 -3.43 -5.70 19.80
C THR A 661 -2.28 -6.67 19.63
N PRO A 662 -1.06 -6.20 19.33
CA PRO A 662 0.10 -7.09 19.20
C PRO A 662 0.48 -7.83 20.50
N SER A 663 0.22 -7.23 21.67
CA SER A 663 0.71 -7.72 22.97
C SER A 663 -0.27 -8.61 23.74
N ASP A 664 -1.57 -8.31 23.70
CA ASP A 664 -2.59 -8.94 24.54
C ASP A 664 -3.58 -9.79 23.71
N ARG A 665 -3.14 -10.30 22.56
CA ARG A 665 -3.92 -11.19 21.68
C ARG A 665 -3.93 -12.62 22.21
N SER A 666 -5.03 -13.34 22.01
CA SER A 666 -5.16 -14.77 22.29
C SER A 666 -4.40 -15.67 21.31
N THR A 667 -3.96 -15.13 20.16
CA THR A 667 -3.61 -15.91 18.95
C THR A 667 -2.54 -15.24 18.08
N ASP A 668 -1.94 -15.97 17.13
CA ASP A 668 -0.79 -15.53 16.31
C ASP A 668 -1.10 -14.51 15.18
N SER A 669 -2.02 -13.54 15.38
CA SER A 669 -2.32 -12.43 14.46
C SER A 669 -1.48 -11.14 14.61
N MET A 670 -1.09 -10.45 13.53
CA MET A 670 -0.27 -9.21 13.54
C MET A 670 -1.00 -7.95 14.07
N GLY A 671 -1.88 -8.09 15.06
CA GLY A 671 -2.63 -7.00 15.69
C GLY A 671 -3.45 -6.20 14.67
N TYR A 672 -3.34 -4.88 14.71
CA TYR A 672 -4.10 -3.97 13.85
C TYR A 672 -3.89 -4.16 12.35
N ALA A 673 -2.76 -4.72 11.92
CA ALA A 673 -2.52 -4.98 10.49
C ALA A 673 -3.52 -5.99 9.91
N GLN A 674 -3.94 -6.98 10.71
CA GLN A 674 -4.84 -8.08 10.30
C GLN A 674 -6.21 -8.03 10.98
N ALA A 675 -6.36 -7.22 12.02
CA ALA A 675 -7.62 -7.01 12.71
C ALA A 675 -8.38 -5.79 12.19
N LYS A 676 -7.69 -4.83 11.55
CA LYS A 676 -8.26 -3.60 10.98
C LYS A 676 -9.18 -2.84 11.97
N PRO A 677 -8.63 -1.90 12.75
CA PRO A 677 -9.38 -1.23 13.83
C PRO A 677 -10.52 -0.30 13.36
N ILE A 678 -10.53 0.14 12.10
CA ILE A 678 -11.49 1.13 11.57
C ILE A 678 -12.66 0.52 10.78
N ILE A 679 -12.83 -0.81 10.84
CA ILE A 679 -13.86 -1.49 10.05
C ILE A 679 -15.28 -1.01 10.41
N SER A 680 -16.09 -0.74 9.39
CA SER A 680 -17.46 -0.22 9.57
C SER A 680 -18.50 -1.34 9.76
N PHE A 681 -18.23 -2.50 9.17
CA PHE A 681 -19.11 -3.66 9.22
C PHE A 681 -18.30 -4.97 9.21
N ALA A 682 -18.57 -5.85 10.17
CA ALA A 682 -17.94 -7.18 10.29
C ALA A 682 -18.99 -8.21 10.74
N SER A 683 -18.99 -9.41 10.13
CA SER A 683 -19.92 -10.50 10.48
C SER A 683 -19.43 -11.90 10.03
N ASN A 684 -19.68 -12.95 10.84
CA ASN A 684 -19.50 -14.38 10.50
C ASN A 684 -20.82 -15.14 10.21
N ARG A 685 -21.96 -14.48 10.10
CA ARG A 685 -23.28 -15.15 10.21
C ARG A 685 -23.70 -16.05 9.01
N THR A 686 -22.87 -16.28 8.00
CA THR A 686 -23.26 -17.06 6.80
C THR A 686 -22.43 -18.33 6.64
N THR A 687 -23.09 -19.45 6.31
CA THR A 687 -22.54 -20.82 6.16
C THR A 687 -21.55 -21.00 5.00
N ASP A 688 -21.41 -20.04 4.09
CA ASP A 688 -20.55 -20.15 2.91
C ASP A 688 -19.09 -19.77 3.21
N GLY A 689 -18.37 -20.67 3.89
CA GLY A 689 -16.91 -20.65 3.99
C GLY A 689 -16.36 -21.16 5.32
N ALA A 690 -15.70 -22.32 5.31
CA ALA A 690 -15.10 -22.95 6.50
C ALA A 690 -14.02 -22.10 7.21
N ALA A 691 -13.44 -21.10 6.55
CA ALA A 691 -12.48 -20.16 7.13
C ALA A 691 -13.12 -19.04 7.96
N LEU A 692 -14.46 -18.92 7.95
CA LEU A 692 -15.22 -17.80 8.54
C LEU A 692 -15.77 -18.10 9.95
N GLN A 693 -15.57 -19.31 10.47
CA GLN A 693 -16.00 -19.71 11.81
C GLN A 693 -14.90 -19.51 12.88
N ASN A 694 -13.69 -19.11 12.47
CA ASN A 694 -12.56 -18.93 13.38
C ASN A 694 -12.58 -17.53 14.07
N PRO A 695 -12.50 -17.45 15.41
CA PRO A 695 -12.33 -16.18 16.16
C PRO A 695 -11.18 -15.29 15.66
N GLU A 696 -10.12 -15.89 15.12
CA GLU A 696 -8.95 -15.21 14.52
C GLU A 696 -9.25 -14.30 13.34
N ALA A 697 -10.38 -14.55 12.68
CA ALA A 697 -10.80 -13.81 11.52
C ALA A 697 -11.47 -12.46 11.89
N PHE A 698 -11.70 -12.19 13.18
CA PHE A 698 -12.46 -11.01 13.64
C PHE A 698 -11.57 -9.89 14.18
N PRO A 699 -11.99 -8.61 14.07
CA PRO A 699 -11.26 -7.46 14.60
C PRO A 699 -11.14 -7.48 16.14
N LEU A 700 -12.08 -8.17 16.79
CA LEU A 700 -12.21 -8.27 18.25
C LEU A 700 -11.70 -9.61 18.76
N ASP A 701 -11.28 -9.61 20.02
CA ASP A 701 -10.81 -10.76 20.77
C ASP A 701 -11.32 -10.70 22.22
N TRP A 702 -11.32 -11.85 22.89
CA TRP A 702 -11.66 -11.96 24.30
C TRP A 702 -10.44 -12.32 25.13
N VAL A 703 -10.20 -11.55 26.19
CA VAL A 703 -9.18 -11.78 27.21
C VAL A 703 -9.86 -11.93 28.56
N PHE A 704 -9.38 -12.88 29.36
CA PHE A 704 -9.90 -13.18 30.70
C PHE A 704 -8.80 -13.06 31.72
N GLU A 705 -9.12 -12.42 32.84
CA GLU A 705 -8.23 -12.31 33.99
C GLU A 705 -8.97 -12.68 35.27
N THR A 706 -8.28 -13.40 36.16
CA THR A 706 -8.80 -13.81 37.46
C THR A 706 -8.06 -13.04 38.55
N PRO A 707 -8.54 -11.85 38.93
CA PRO A 707 -7.84 -11.02 39.90
C PRO A 707 -7.72 -11.75 41.24
N SER A 708 -6.52 -11.73 41.83
CA SER A 708 -6.24 -12.41 43.09
C SER A 708 -6.83 -11.67 44.30
N ASN A 709 -7.03 -10.36 44.20
CA ASN A 709 -7.69 -9.49 45.17
C ASN A 709 -8.12 -8.15 44.51
N SER A 710 -8.77 -7.27 45.27
CA SER A 710 -9.25 -5.95 44.82
C SER A 710 -8.15 -4.91 44.54
N GLY A 711 -6.88 -5.22 44.86
CA GLY A 711 -5.71 -4.37 44.61
C GLY A 711 -4.93 -4.72 43.35
N ASP A 712 -5.37 -5.72 42.58
CA ASP A 712 -4.79 -6.04 41.28
C ASP A 712 -5.24 -5.00 40.23
N VAL A 713 -4.28 -4.22 39.72
CA VAL A 713 -4.56 -3.03 38.90
C VAL A 713 -4.15 -3.16 37.43
N ASP A 714 -3.50 -4.27 37.04
CA ASP A 714 -2.80 -4.38 35.75
C ASP A 714 -3.76 -4.26 34.54
N MET A 715 -5.00 -4.73 34.66
CA MET A 715 -6.04 -4.60 33.63
C MET A 715 -7.23 -3.72 34.04
N LEU A 716 -7.02 -2.74 34.92
CA LEU A 716 -8.11 -1.82 35.24
C LEU A 716 -8.58 -1.03 33.98
N PRO A 717 -9.87 -0.68 33.90
CA PRO A 717 -10.41 0.08 32.78
C PRO A 717 -9.79 1.48 32.59
N GLN A 718 -9.10 1.99 33.60
CA GLN A 718 -8.51 3.32 33.61
C GLN A 718 -7.22 3.34 34.42
N PHE A 719 -6.21 4.02 33.89
CA PHE A 719 -4.98 4.38 34.59
C PHE A 719 -4.55 5.78 34.12
N GLY A 720 -4.12 6.67 35.03
CA GLY A 720 -3.68 8.03 34.67
C GLY A 720 -4.81 9.04 34.53
N ASP A 721 -4.89 9.73 33.36
CA ASP A 721 -5.78 10.87 33.14
C ASP A 721 -7.26 10.53 33.34
N ALA A 722 -7.99 11.45 33.99
CA ALA A 722 -9.43 11.32 34.22
C ALA A 722 -10.18 11.12 32.89
N ASN A 723 -11.06 10.11 32.86
CA ASN A 723 -11.92 9.73 31.74
C ASN A 723 -11.21 9.17 30.49
N SER A 724 -9.92 8.90 30.54
CA SER A 724 -9.17 8.27 29.44
C SER A 724 -8.98 6.76 29.64
N SER A 725 -8.76 6.03 28.56
CA SER A 725 -8.40 4.61 28.59
C SER A 725 -7.05 4.40 27.94
N LEU A 726 -6.46 3.24 28.19
CA LEU A 726 -5.36 2.70 27.44
C LEU A 726 -5.88 1.96 26.21
N ILE A 727 -5.20 2.10 25.08
CA ILE A 727 -5.47 1.52 23.77
C ILE A 727 -4.15 1.31 23.00
N GLY A 728 -4.21 0.68 21.83
CA GLY A 728 -3.09 0.68 20.89
C GLY A 728 -2.21 -0.56 20.98
N THR A 729 -1.04 -0.40 21.61
CA THR A 729 -0.03 -1.45 21.76
C THR A 729 -0.45 -2.51 22.78
N SER A 730 -1.06 -2.08 23.87
CA SER A 730 -1.61 -2.90 24.96
C SER A 730 -2.77 -2.17 25.61
N PHE A 731 -3.59 -2.91 26.35
CA PHE A 731 -4.62 -2.34 27.21
C PHE A 731 -4.21 -2.26 28.68
N ARG A 732 -3.00 -2.72 29.01
CA ARG A 732 -2.38 -2.68 30.34
C ARG A 732 -1.70 -1.34 30.60
N ALA A 733 -1.63 -0.98 31.88
CA ALA A 733 -1.02 0.27 32.36
C ALA A 733 0.42 0.51 31.91
N ALA A 734 1.22 -0.55 31.80
CA ALA A 734 2.63 -0.43 31.47
C ALA A 734 2.89 -0.02 30.01
N ASP A 735 2.10 -0.58 29.08
CA ASP A 735 2.41 -0.57 27.65
C ASP A 735 1.34 0.10 26.78
N GLY A 736 0.20 0.50 27.38
CA GLY A 736 -0.92 1.08 26.66
C GLY A 736 -0.79 2.58 26.40
N LEU A 737 -1.46 3.05 25.34
CA LEU A 737 -1.46 4.45 24.93
C LEU A 737 -2.80 5.10 25.25
N THR A 738 -2.81 6.35 25.73
CA THR A 738 -4.07 7.10 25.91
C THR A 738 -4.58 7.73 24.62
N ARG A 739 -3.70 7.89 23.63
CA ARG A 739 -4.02 8.37 22.28
C ARG A 739 -3.26 7.62 21.21
N LEU A 740 -3.95 7.31 20.11
CA LEU A 740 -3.35 6.67 18.94
C LEU A 740 -4.07 7.13 17.68
N ILE A 741 -3.33 7.37 16.59
CA ILE A 741 -3.88 7.60 15.26
C ILE A 741 -3.49 6.39 14.41
N VAL A 742 -4.46 5.78 13.72
CA VAL A 742 -4.22 4.61 12.85
C VAL A 742 -4.64 4.86 11.40
N ALA A 743 -5.44 5.90 11.15
CA ALA A 743 -5.91 6.26 9.82
C ALA A 743 -5.82 7.77 9.62
N GLU A 744 -5.24 8.19 8.50
CA GLU A 744 -5.20 9.60 8.12
C GLU A 744 -6.31 9.92 7.14
N LEU A 745 -7.09 10.95 7.47
CA LEU A 745 -8.09 11.52 6.58
C LEU A 745 -7.48 12.70 5.81
N PRO A 746 -7.82 12.87 4.52
CA PRO A 746 -7.33 13.98 3.72
C PRO A 746 -7.80 15.32 4.29
N THR A 747 -6.85 16.21 4.61
CA THR A 747 -7.13 17.61 5.01
C THR A 747 -6.86 18.61 3.88
N LYS A 748 -6.55 18.10 2.69
CA LYS A 748 -6.25 18.83 1.46
C LYS A 748 -6.58 17.93 0.26
N PRO A 749 -6.69 18.47 -0.97
CA PRO A 749 -6.87 17.67 -2.18
C PRO A 749 -5.72 16.65 -2.34
N LEU A 750 -6.05 15.44 -2.78
CA LEU A 750 -5.08 14.40 -3.06
C LEU A 750 -4.23 14.78 -4.28
N ARG A 751 -2.91 14.63 -4.16
CA ARG A 751 -1.92 14.92 -5.21
C ARG A 751 -1.25 13.67 -5.77
N SER A 752 -1.31 12.56 -5.04
CA SER A 752 -0.66 11.32 -5.46
C SER A 752 -1.45 10.09 -5.00
N ILE A 753 -1.20 8.96 -5.67
CA ILE A 753 -1.76 7.67 -5.28
C ILE A 753 -1.24 7.20 -3.91
N GLY A 754 -0.07 7.69 -3.47
CA GLY A 754 0.48 7.37 -2.15
C GLY A 754 -0.37 7.91 -1.01
N GLU A 755 -1.09 9.02 -1.23
CA GLU A 755 -2.01 9.60 -0.24
C GLU A 755 -3.29 8.76 -0.08
N LEU A 756 -3.51 7.73 -0.90
CA LEU A 756 -4.56 6.72 -0.74
C LEU A 756 -4.16 5.56 0.17
N GLN A 757 -2.97 5.58 0.82
CA GLN A 757 -2.55 4.49 1.71
C GLN A 757 -3.55 4.23 2.85
N HIS A 758 -4.23 5.27 3.32
CA HIS A 758 -5.28 5.19 4.35
C HIS A 758 -6.71 5.12 3.79
N PHE A 759 -6.87 5.05 2.46
CA PHE A 759 -8.15 4.78 1.85
C PHE A 759 -8.53 3.31 2.06
N ASP A 760 -9.71 3.12 2.65
CA ASP A 760 -10.17 1.82 3.08
C ASP A 760 -11.04 1.15 2.00
N ILE A 761 -10.40 0.43 1.08
CA ILE A 761 -11.08 -0.25 -0.02
C ILE A 761 -12.04 -1.38 0.42
N ASN A 762 -11.86 -1.91 1.64
CA ASN A 762 -12.68 -2.97 2.21
C ASN A 762 -13.46 -2.48 3.46
N ALA A 763 -13.74 -1.18 3.57
CA ALA A 763 -14.42 -0.54 4.71
C ALA A 763 -15.73 -1.24 5.12
N ASN A 764 -16.47 -1.70 4.12
CA ASN A 764 -17.79 -2.29 4.27
C ASN A 764 -17.83 -3.76 3.82
N ASN A 765 -16.66 -4.41 3.79
CA ASN A 765 -16.57 -5.85 3.57
C ASN A 765 -16.92 -6.58 4.88
N PRO A 766 -18.05 -7.31 4.96
CA PRO A 766 -18.37 -8.07 6.17
C PRO A 766 -17.47 -9.25 6.41
N ARG A 767 -16.77 -9.74 5.38
CA ARG A 767 -16.08 -11.04 5.44
C ARG A 767 -14.57 -10.84 5.63
N PRO A 768 -13.95 -11.57 6.56
CA PRO A 768 -12.50 -11.64 6.64
C PRO A 768 -11.88 -12.31 5.40
N PRO A 769 -10.57 -12.11 5.16
CA PRO A 769 -9.61 -11.42 6.02
C PRO A 769 -9.75 -9.89 5.99
N TYR A 770 -9.64 -9.27 7.17
CA TYR A 770 -9.55 -7.82 7.28
C TYR A 770 -8.08 -7.41 7.24
N THR A 771 -7.77 -6.39 6.46
CA THR A 771 -6.39 -5.87 6.35
C THR A 771 -6.45 -4.37 6.47
N ALA A 772 -5.64 -3.81 7.38
CA ALA A 772 -5.49 -2.36 7.49
C ALA A 772 -4.57 -1.84 6.38
N ASN A 773 -4.92 -0.67 5.83
CA ASN A 773 -4.16 0.02 4.78
C ASN A 773 -3.77 -0.92 3.62
N PRO A 774 -4.74 -1.58 2.95
CA PRO A 774 -4.45 -2.56 1.90
C PRO A 774 -3.74 -1.94 0.68
N ILE A 775 -3.82 -0.62 0.51
CA ILE A 775 -3.10 0.10 -0.55
C ILE A 775 -1.67 0.36 -0.10
N GLY A 776 -0.70 -0.12 -0.87
CA GLY A 776 0.73 0.06 -0.57
C GLY A 776 1.28 -0.90 0.49
N ASN A 777 0.46 -1.81 1.02
CA ASN A 777 0.88 -2.84 1.96
C ASN A 777 0.75 -4.24 1.32
N SER A 778 1.84 -5.03 1.33
CA SER A 778 1.87 -6.38 0.78
C SER A 778 1.67 -7.46 1.85
N LEU A 779 0.83 -7.18 2.85
CA LEU A 779 0.61 -8.09 3.96
C LEU A 779 -0.42 -9.16 3.58
N ALA A 780 0.05 -10.36 3.25
CA ALA A 780 -0.81 -11.52 3.09
C ALA A 780 -1.42 -11.91 4.45
N SER A 781 -2.72 -12.20 4.46
CA SER A 781 -3.36 -12.77 5.65
C SER A 781 -2.91 -14.21 5.84
N TYR A 782 -2.52 -14.59 7.05
CA TYR A 782 -2.19 -15.98 7.41
C TYR A 782 -3.40 -16.92 7.31
N LEU A 783 -4.62 -16.37 7.32
CA LEU A 783 -5.86 -17.12 7.13
C LEU A 783 -6.00 -17.64 5.69
N VAL A 784 -5.25 -17.07 4.75
CA VAL A 784 -5.21 -17.49 3.35
C VAL A 784 -3.83 -18.08 3.08
N ARG A 785 -3.78 -19.33 2.61
CA ARG A 785 -2.48 -19.95 2.25
C ARG A 785 -1.82 -19.12 1.13
N PRO A 786 -0.48 -19.00 1.10
CA PRO A 786 0.22 -18.19 0.10
C PRO A 786 -0.10 -18.53 -1.36
N ASN A 787 -0.47 -19.79 -1.63
CA ASN A 787 -0.83 -20.31 -2.94
C ASN A 787 -2.34 -20.49 -3.15
N ALA A 788 -3.17 -20.03 -2.21
CA ALA A 788 -4.61 -20.15 -2.27
C ALA A 788 -5.26 -18.80 -2.58
N VAL A 789 -6.30 -18.84 -3.40
CA VAL A 789 -7.21 -17.71 -3.61
C VAL A 789 -8.53 -18.08 -2.95
N ALA A 790 -8.99 -17.27 -2.00
CA ALA A 790 -10.31 -17.46 -1.39
C ALA A 790 -11.38 -16.96 -2.36
N ILE A 791 -12.07 -17.89 -3.02
CA ILE A 791 -13.18 -17.59 -3.95
C ILE A 791 -14.44 -18.13 -3.29
N ASN A 792 -15.49 -17.32 -3.18
CA ASN A 792 -16.81 -17.84 -2.81
C ASN A 792 -17.27 -18.78 -3.94
N GLY A 793 -17.70 -20.01 -3.64
CA GLY A 793 -18.09 -21.00 -4.66
C GLY A 793 -19.13 -20.46 -5.65
N ALA A 794 -20.04 -19.59 -5.21
CA ALA A 794 -20.99 -18.91 -6.11
C ALA A 794 -20.32 -17.91 -7.07
N ALA A 795 -19.19 -17.31 -6.68
CA ALA A 795 -18.42 -16.36 -7.49
C ALA A 795 -17.61 -17.00 -8.61
N ALA A 796 -17.37 -18.31 -8.53
CA ALA A 796 -16.77 -19.06 -9.63
C ALA A 796 -17.75 -19.22 -10.80
N ASP A 797 -19.06 -19.23 -10.51
CA ASP A 797 -20.11 -19.51 -11.49
C ASP A 797 -20.97 -18.27 -11.85
N SER A 798 -20.98 -17.20 -11.05
CA SER A 798 -21.93 -16.08 -11.20
C SER A 798 -21.41 -14.81 -11.90
N VAL A 799 -20.21 -14.84 -12.48
CA VAL A 799 -19.67 -13.70 -13.28
C VAL A 799 -19.16 -14.21 -14.63
N GLU A 800 -19.96 -15.04 -15.29
CA GLU A 800 -20.13 -14.88 -16.74
C GLU A 800 -21.06 -13.67 -16.94
N VAL A 801 -20.55 -12.46 -16.69
CA VAL A 801 -21.18 -11.27 -17.27
C VAL A 801 -20.94 -11.41 -18.76
N SER A 802 -22.01 -11.70 -19.48
CA SER A 802 -22.04 -11.84 -20.93
C SER A 802 -21.38 -10.63 -21.58
N LEU A 803 -20.18 -10.83 -22.12
CA LEU A 803 -19.68 -10.05 -23.25
C LEU A 803 -20.17 -10.77 -24.51
N ASP A 804 -21.48 -10.68 -24.76
CA ASP A 804 -22.06 -10.89 -26.09
C ASP A 804 -22.36 -9.52 -26.71
#